data_AF-S7Q4F2-F1
#
_entry.id   AF-S7Q4F2-F1
#
_cell.length_a   1.000
_cell.length_b   1.000
_cell.length_c   1.000
_cell.angle_alpha   90.00
_cell.angle_beta   90.00
_cell.angle_gamma   90.00
#
_symmetry.space_group_name_H-M   'P 1'
#
loop_
_entity.id
_entity.type
_entity.pdbx_description
1 polymer ?
#
loop_
_entity_poly.entity_id
_entity_poly.type
_entity_poly.pdbx_seq_one_letter_code
_entity_poly.pdbx_strand_id
1 'polypeptide(L)'
;MYSAVRRQLASILKTPRKTVTYGLSASRRIENARPVHRQYTTLLTSNGTRTRQRPGSPHVAALRHMHVRALSYASIPKFVLRAFRVPIAGATIGAGGVTYANYKFEEFKKKSDEFMTTVKDTATDIFDTVSDGVGVVTSRISGVELPSIPKLETPQFLKDLFSGGDKNGENGEGSGEDGTGSGSRRPPKGDAAALAALIAATTSSPSDSKPTELDQNGLMNLTKKLIEIRGMLISIDKSDALKLPSIVVIGSQSSGKSSVLEAIVGHEFLPKGSNMVTRRPIELTLIHTPGSAQEYGEFPALGLGKVTDFSNIQRTLTDLNLAVPSTEAVSDDPIDLRIYSPHVPDLTLIDLPGYIQIASMDQPESLKEKIVSLCDKYIREPNIILAVCAADVDLANSPALRASRRVDPLGLRTIGVITKMDLVPPEQGASILTGNRYPLHLGYVGVVCKPSGSKSRRESTSAAAERGEHDYFGAHKEIFNSGSLMTGTDTLRRRLMEVLESSMASSLHGITNAVQLELEEATYQFKVQYNDRRISAESYVAETVDLLKARFREFTMQFKKPQIRAKLKEMLDEKVMDVLEQLYWLDKRVPELGELAANPKVKPEDVEPYWRHKLEAASSLLTKSGVGRDSTLLVADGLRALIESIAAGEPFTFHPRAAERIVQFAHMILRDRIGFTSDQVENCIKPYKYEVEVDSREWEMGRKEAVELFEKEMSMCESKLKEIRKRVGGSRRLSGLMGYVKTLEQREKERKARRLLTDDESPEDDSKSVADDYQYPPAQILDARHAILYNDRMGVLKLRIAALKSKRCKAGPENDVLCPEAFLNVVADKLAYTAAMFINIELLDQFFYQFPREIDSRLLYDLDRKEIVEFARENPIVRRHLDLQERKDKLEEVMKQLNSLSTLRPDVQPTPRRQRGLFG
;
A
#
# COMPACT_ATOMS: atom_id res chain seq x y z
N MET A 1 -64.10 30.76 -0.31
CA MET A 1 -65.11 31.35 -1.23
C MET A 1 -64.60 31.22 -2.66
N TYR A 2 -65.49 30.95 -3.63
CA TYR A 2 -65.42 31.22 -5.08
C TYR A 2 -64.02 31.24 -5.78
N SER A 3 -63.61 30.22 -6.55
CA SER A 3 -64.03 29.83 -7.94
C SER A 3 -63.34 30.64 -9.06
N ALA A 4 -63.01 30.14 -10.26
CA ALA A 4 -62.93 28.78 -10.85
C ALA A 4 -62.30 28.88 -12.28
N VAL A 5 -62.35 27.81 -13.10
CA VAL A 5 -62.12 27.78 -14.58
C VAL A 5 -60.65 27.98 -15.02
N ARG A 6 -59.88 26.95 -15.46
CA ARG A 6 -59.88 26.16 -16.73
C ARG A 6 -59.46 26.92 -18.02
N ARG A 7 -58.36 26.44 -18.64
CA ARG A 7 -58.15 26.07 -20.09
C ARG A 7 -58.53 27.10 -21.20
N GLN A 8 -57.86 27.20 -22.36
CA GLN A 8 -56.85 26.36 -23.05
C GLN A 8 -55.92 27.30 -23.91
N LEU A 9 -55.30 27.05 -25.09
CA LEU A 9 -55.34 25.95 -26.08
C LEU A 9 -53.94 25.65 -26.72
N ALA A 10 -53.74 25.98 -28.01
CA ALA A 10 -52.59 25.66 -28.89
C ALA A 10 -52.50 26.76 -29.99
N SER A 11 -51.54 26.88 -30.94
CA SER A 11 -50.32 26.15 -31.35
C SER A 11 -49.54 26.99 -32.42
N ILE A 12 -48.57 26.39 -33.13
CA ILE A 12 -47.88 26.84 -34.37
C ILE A 12 -46.79 27.90 -34.15
N LEU A 13 -45.49 27.52 -34.06
CA LEU A 13 -44.57 27.09 -35.14
C LEU A 13 -44.20 28.16 -36.18
N LYS A 14 -43.02 28.80 -36.01
CA LYS A 14 -41.82 28.44 -36.80
C LYS A 14 -40.53 29.02 -36.21
N THR A 15 -39.44 28.31 -36.45
CA THR A 15 -38.05 28.57 -36.02
C THR A 15 -37.16 28.51 -37.28
N PRO A 16 -35.79 28.47 -37.21
CA PRO A 16 -34.83 29.15 -36.33
C PRO A 16 -33.70 29.86 -37.12
N ARG A 17 -32.86 30.68 -36.44
CA ARG A 17 -31.44 30.32 -36.14
C ARG A 17 -30.65 31.46 -35.47
N LYS A 18 -30.05 31.12 -34.32
CA LYS A 18 -28.69 31.44 -33.79
C LYS A 18 -28.18 32.91 -33.88
N THR A 19 -27.64 33.53 -32.82
CA THR A 19 -27.17 32.97 -31.53
C THR A 19 -27.23 34.00 -30.39
N VAL A 20 -27.40 33.50 -29.17
CA VAL A 20 -27.47 34.23 -27.87
C VAL A 20 -26.12 34.00 -27.17
N THR A 21 -25.27 35.01 -26.97
CA THR A 21 -25.07 35.89 -25.77
C THR A 21 -24.77 35.13 -24.45
N TYR A 22 -24.19 35.68 -23.36
CA TYR A 22 -23.70 37.02 -22.95
C TYR A 22 -22.25 36.86 -22.39
N GLY A 23 -21.49 37.82 -21.83
CA GLY A 23 -21.80 38.96 -20.93
C GLY A 23 -21.96 38.50 -19.46
N LEU A 24 -21.62 39.27 -18.42
CA LEU A 24 -21.17 40.68 -18.35
C LEU A 24 -20.46 41.00 -16.99
N SER A 25 -19.94 42.23 -16.91
CA SER A 25 -19.49 43.05 -15.75
C SER A 25 -20.30 42.97 -14.43
N ALA A 26 -19.89 43.49 -13.25
CA ALA A 26 -18.62 43.97 -12.64
C ALA A 26 -18.94 44.54 -11.21
N SER A 27 -18.00 45.27 -10.56
CA SER A 27 -18.15 46.07 -9.30
C SER A 27 -18.20 45.30 -7.96
N ARG A 28 -17.74 45.81 -6.79
CA ARG A 28 -16.74 46.87 -6.40
C ARG A 28 -16.49 46.81 -4.86
N ARG A 29 -15.54 47.60 -4.32
CA ARG A 29 -15.13 47.80 -2.87
C ARG A 29 -14.10 46.78 -2.32
N ILE A 30 -13.21 47.05 -1.35
CA ILE A 30 -12.69 48.31 -0.70
C ILE A 30 -11.26 48.05 -0.12
N GLU A 31 -10.48 49.13 0.06
CA GLU A 31 -9.22 49.37 0.83
C GLU A 31 -8.48 48.25 1.63
N ASN A 32 -7.13 48.16 1.55
CA ASN A 32 -6.17 48.63 2.61
C ASN A 32 -4.68 48.16 2.52
N ALA A 33 -3.77 49.10 2.86
CA ALA A 33 -2.49 48.98 3.61
C ALA A 33 -1.25 48.17 3.12
N ARG A 34 -0.10 48.45 3.77
CA ARG A 34 1.28 47.93 3.55
C ARG A 34 1.78 47.07 4.73
N PRO A 35 2.87 46.30 4.56
CA PRO A 35 4.10 46.52 5.36
C PRO A 35 5.32 46.77 4.45
N VAL A 36 6.37 47.56 4.75
CA VAL A 36 7.09 47.99 5.97
C VAL A 36 8.32 47.12 6.30
N HIS A 37 9.46 47.79 6.47
CA HIS A 37 10.83 47.28 6.52
C HIS A 37 11.36 47.30 7.96
N ARG A 38 12.26 46.37 8.32
CA ARG A 38 13.04 46.45 9.58
C ARG A 38 14.47 45.97 9.35
N GLN A 39 15.42 46.77 9.83
CA GLN A 39 16.85 46.46 9.92
C GLN A 39 17.17 46.10 11.38
N TYR A 40 18.25 45.35 11.61
CA TYR A 40 18.98 45.38 12.88
C TYR A 40 20.49 45.37 12.61
N THR A 41 21.22 46.11 13.45
CA THR A 41 22.64 46.45 13.29
C THR A 41 23.53 45.67 14.26
N THR A 42 24.71 45.26 13.82
CA THR A 42 25.76 44.70 14.69
C THR A 42 27.09 45.46 14.57
N LEU A 43 27.25 46.40 15.49
CA LEU A 43 28.48 46.85 16.16
C LEU A 43 29.85 46.64 15.45
N LEU A 44 30.50 47.76 15.15
CA LEU A 44 31.96 47.84 15.00
C LEU A 44 32.63 48.08 16.36
N THR A 45 33.78 47.45 16.60
CA THR A 45 34.77 47.86 17.61
C THR A 45 36.06 48.32 16.92
N SER A 46 36.91 49.08 17.62
CA SER A 46 37.92 49.97 17.00
C SER A 46 39.34 49.81 17.57
N ASN A 47 40.31 50.35 16.81
CA ASN A 47 41.74 50.53 17.13
C ASN A 47 42.60 49.23 17.13
N GLY A 48 43.75 49.13 16.45
CA GLY A 48 44.32 49.96 15.37
C GLY A 48 45.71 50.56 15.65
N THR A 49 46.64 50.42 14.68
CA THR A 49 47.92 51.17 14.60
C THR A 49 48.31 51.42 13.14
N ARG A 50 49.18 52.42 12.90
CA ARG A 50 49.46 53.03 11.58
C ARG A 50 50.66 52.40 10.85
N THR A 51 50.59 52.30 9.52
CA THR A 51 51.76 52.46 8.63
C THR A 51 51.42 53.22 7.34
N ARG A 52 51.84 54.50 7.31
CA ARG A 52 52.30 55.31 6.17
C ARG A 52 51.88 54.91 4.73
N GLN A 53 51.03 55.73 4.10
CA GLN A 53 50.76 55.67 2.66
C GLN A 53 51.99 56.00 1.79
N ARG A 54 52.08 55.31 0.64
CA ARG A 54 52.70 55.76 -0.61
C ARG A 54 51.83 55.20 -1.75
N PRO A 55 51.57 55.94 -2.84
CA PRO A 55 50.87 55.39 -3.99
C PRO A 55 51.78 54.41 -4.75
N GLY A 56 51.19 53.31 -5.22
CA GLY A 56 51.81 52.33 -6.11
C GLY A 56 50.73 51.71 -6.97
N SER A 57 51.00 51.53 -8.26
CA SER A 57 50.00 51.12 -9.25
C SER A 57 49.50 49.68 -9.02
N PRO A 58 48.22 49.38 -9.36
CA PRO A 58 47.67 48.05 -9.19
C PRO A 58 48.19 47.11 -10.29
N HIS A 59 49.16 46.25 -9.95
CA HIS A 59 49.56 45.16 -10.83
C HIS A 59 48.35 44.29 -11.22
N VAL A 60 47.93 44.39 -12.49
CA VAL A 60 46.83 43.60 -13.04
C VAL A 60 47.19 42.12 -12.99
N ALA A 61 46.50 41.37 -12.13
CA ALA A 61 46.68 39.94 -12.01
C ALA A 61 46.41 39.25 -13.36
N ALA A 62 47.38 38.45 -13.84
CA ALA A 62 47.25 37.75 -15.11
C ALA A 62 46.06 36.77 -15.07
N LEU A 63 45.13 36.91 -16.02
CA LEU A 63 43.97 36.04 -16.18
C LEU A 63 44.42 34.57 -16.32
N ARG A 64 44.24 33.79 -15.25
CA ARG A 64 44.36 32.32 -15.30
C ARG A 64 43.19 31.77 -16.10
N HIS A 65 43.39 31.52 -17.39
CA HIS A 65 42.43 30.83 -18.25
C HIS A 65 42.32 29.36 -17.85
N MET A 66 41.53 29.10 -16.81
CA MET A 66 41.25 27.78 -16.26
C MET A 66 40.30 27.02 -17.19
N HIS A 67 40.88 26.34 -18.19
CA HIS A 67 40.13 25.51 -19.13
C HIS A 67 39.68 24.21 -18.43
N VAL A 68 38.45 24.22 -17.93
CA VAL A 68 37.77 23.01 -17.46
C VAL A 68 37.47 22.13 -18.66
N ARG A 69 38.03 20.91 -18.71
CA ARG A 69 37.53 19.88 -19.64
C ARG A 69 36.05 19.65 -19.33
N ALA A 70 35.21 19.68 -20.35
CA ALA A 70 33.77 19.56 -20.17
C ALA A 70 33.45 18.22 -19.48
N LEU A 71 33.04 18.29 -18.20
CA LEU A 71 32.70 17.13 -17.38
C LEU A 71 31.68 16.26 -18.11
N SER A 72 32.12 15.08 -18.57
CA SER A 72 31.24 14.06 -19.12
C SER A 72 30.50 13.36 -17.98
N TYR A 73 29.58 14.09 -17.34
CA TYR A 73 28.50 13.51 -16.55
C TYR A 73 27.64 12.65 -17.48
N ALA A 74 28.03 11.38 -17.64
CA ALA A 74 27.25 10.32 -18.26
C ALA A 74 26.11 9.89 -17.33
N SER A 75 25.31 10.86 -16.88
CA SER A 75 24.18 10.65 -15.99
C SER A 75 22.97 10.13 -16.78
N ILE A 76 22.62 8.87 -16.53
CA ILE A 76 21.26 8.29 -16.49
C ILE A 76 20.24 8.89 -17.48
N PRO A 77 19.83 8.15 -18.55
CA PRO A 77 18.76 8.60 -19.44
C PRO A 77 17.38 8.53 -18.76
N LYS A 78 16.92 9.66 -18.20
CA LYS A 78 15.55 9.84 -17.66
C LYS A 78 14.92 11.16 -18.14
N PHE A 79 14.35 11.17 -19.36
CA PHE A 79 13.32 12.10 -19.88
C PHE A 79 13.06 11.70 -21.37
N VAL A 80 11.88 11.84 -21.99
CA VAL A 80 10.62 12.51 -21.58
C VAL A 80 9.41 11.59 -21.82
N LEU A 81 8.60 11.33 -20.78
CA LEU A 81 7.27 10.71 -20.92
C LEU A 81 6.20 11.81 -21.06
N ARG A 82 6.12 12.47 -22.23
CA ARG A 82 5.03 13.41 -22.61
C ARG A 82 5.13 13.86 -24.08
N ALA A 83 4.48 13.11 -24.97
CA ALA A 83 4.11 13.57 -26.31
C ALA A 83 2.81 12.87 -26.76
N PHE A 84 1.74 13.64 -26.93
CA PHE A 84 0.47 13.32 -27.61
C PHE A 84 -0.36 12.08 -27.18
N ARG A 85 -1.54 12.36 -26.63
CA ARG A 85 -2.82 11.74 -27.04
C ARG A 85 -3.67 12.89 -27.62
N VAL A 86 -4.04 12.89 -28.90
CA VAL A 86 -5.20 12.21 -29.53
C VAL A 86 -6.52 12.96 -29.22
N PRO A 87 -7.48 13.16 -30.17
CA PRO A 87 -7.62 12.56 -31.51
C PRO A 87 -7.76 13.56 -32.69
N ILE A 88 -7.83 13.02 -33.92
CA ILE A 88 -8.89 13.28 -34.92
C ILE A 88 -8.81 12.19 -36.01
N ALA A 89 -9.94 11.83 -36.63
CA ALA A 89 -10.01 10.80 -37.66
C ALA A 89 -10.16 11.39 -39.07
N GLY A 90 -9.64 10.69 -40.08
CA GLY A 90 -9.79 11.04 -41.49
C GLY A 90 -8.93 10.12 -42.37
N ALA A 91 -9.56 9.37 -43.28
CA ALA A 91 -8.87 8.46 -44.19
C ALA A 91 -8.60 9.11 -45.56
N THR A 92 -7.58 8.64 -46.29
CA THR A 92 -7.76 7.99 -47.60
C THR A 92 -6.43 7.52 -48.23
N ILE A 93 -6.41 6.24 -48.64
CA ILE A 93 -5.89 5.70 -49.92
C ILE A 93 -4.51 6.18 -50.42
N GLY A 94 -3.56 5.24 -50.53
CA GLY A 94 -2.36 5.33 -51.38
C GLY A 94 -1.57 4.02 -51.33
N ALA A 95 -1.38 3.35 -52.47
CA ALA A 95 -0.85 1.97 -52.53
C ALA A 95 0.43 1.84 -53.37
N GLY A 96 1.29 0.88 -52.99
CA GLY A 96 2.41 0.38 -53.80
C GLY A 96 3.76 0.36 -53.09
N GLY A 97 4.54 -0.73 -53.28
CA GLY A 97 5.95 -0.81 -52.88
C GLY A 97 6.29 -1.88 -51.84
N VAL A 98 6.34 -3.16 -52.24
CA VAL A 98 6.95 -4.26 -51.45
C VAL A 98 8.29 -4.62 -52.07
N THR A 99 9.38 -4.58 -51.30
CA THR A 99 10.56 -5.48 -51.42
C THR A 99 11.60 -5.27 -50.30
N TYR A 100 11.97 -6.37 -49.63
CA TYR A 100 13.29 -6.71 -49.01
C TYR A 100 13.98 -5.74 -48.00
N ALA A 101 14.74 -6.20 -47.00
CA ALA A 101 15.22 -7.56 -46.69
C ALA A 101 15.26 -7.85 -45.17
N ASN A 102 15.16 -9.14 -44.80
CA ASN A 102 15.50 -9.66 -43.47
C ASN A 102 17.03 -9.82 -43.32
N TYR A 103 17.57 -9.57 -42.11
CA TYR A 103 18.70 -10.38 -41.61
C TYR A 103 18.80 -10.41 -40.07
N LYS A 104 19.42 -11.46 -39.54
CA LYS A 104 19.64 -11.80 -38.11
C LYS A 104 18.41 -12.01 -37.20
N PHE A 105 17.89 -13.23 -37.21
CA PHE A 105 17.33 -13.87 -36.01
C PHE A 105 17.63 -15.38 -36.02
N GLU A 106 18.91 -15.74 -35.88
CA GLU A 106 19.42 -17.10 -36.19
C GLU A 106 20.09 -17.82 -35.00
N GLU A 107 20.00 -17.25 -33.80
CA GLU A 107 20.61 -17.84 -32.59
C GLU A 107 19.59 -18.52 -31.65
N PHE A 108 18.29 -18.22 -31.81
CA PHE A 108 17.22 -18.78 -30.97
C PHE A 108 16.65 -20.12 -31.46
N LYS A 109 16.99 -20.57 -32.67
CA LYS A 109 16.46 -21.81 -33.27
C LYS A 109 17.41 -23.02 -33.19
N LYS A 110 18.36 -23.00 -32.24
CA LYS A 110 19.31 -24.10 -32.01
C LYS A 110 19.35 -24.63 -30.57
N LYS A 111 18.40 -24.20 -29.72
CA LYS A 111 18.18 -24.70 -28.35
C LYS A 111 16.81 -25.36 -28.13
N SER A 112 16.08 -25.65 -29.22
CA SER A 112 14.73 -26.25 -29.15
C SER A 112 14.70 -27.77 -29.33
N ASP A 113 15.75 -28.36 -29.91
CA ASP A 113 15.72 -29.75 -30.37
C ASP A 113 16.29 -30.76 -29.36
N GLU A 114 16.99 -30.31 -28.31
CA GLU A 114 17.52 -31.17 -27.24
C GLU A 114 16.52 -31.43 -26.08
N PHE A 115 15.36 -30.77 -26.07
CA PHE A 115 14.30 -31.00 -25.07
C PHE A 115 13.17 -31.92 -25.56
N MET A 116 13.10 -32.18 -26.88
CA MET A 116 12.00 -32.92 -27.51
C MET A 116 12.24 -34.44 -27.64
N THR A 117 13.34 -34.96 -27.08
CA THR A 117 13.69 -36.40 -27.12
C THR A 117 13.62 -37.09 -25.75
N THR A 118 13.66 -36.36 -24.64
CA THR A 118 13.66 -36.95 -23.27
C THR A 118 12.25 -37.16 -22.68
N VAL A 119 11.20 -36.93 -23.46
CA VAL A 119 9.78 -36.99 -23.01
C VAL A 119 9.02 -38.15 -23.69
N LYS A 120 9.73 -39.19 -24.15
CA LYS A 120 9.12 -40.31 -24.87
C LYS A 120 9.38 -41.71 -24.29
N ASP A 121 10.35 -41.84 -23.39
CA ASP A 121 10.78 -43.13 -22.82
C ASP A 121 10.33 -43.31 -21.34
N THR A 122 9.38 -42.49 -20.88
CA THR A 122 8.86 -42.48 -19.50
C THR A 122 7.32 -42.55 -19.44
N ALA A 123 6.71 -43.19 -20.45
CA ALA A 123 5.26 -43.24 -20.64
C ALA A 123 4.67 -44.63 -20.98
N THR A 124 5.43 -45.72 -20.75
CA THR A 124 5.01 -47.10 -21.08
C THR A 124 4.92 -48.06 -19.90
N ASP A 125 5.58 -47.76 -18.77
CA ASP A 125 5.88 -48.76 -17.73
C ASP A 125 5.00 -48.64 -16.47
N ILE A 126 3.85 -47.95 -16.57
CA ILE A 126 2.84 -47.87 -15.50
C ILE A 126 1.45 -48.21 -16.05
N PHE A 127 1.33 -49.38 -16.68
CA PHE A 127 0.03 -49.98 -16.99
C PHE A 127 0.03 -51.52 -16.90
N ASP A 128 0.67 -52.06 -15.86
CA ASP A 128 0.37 -53.39 -15.33
C ASP A 128 0.83 -53.49 -13.86
N THR A 129 0.37 -54.51 -13.13
CA THR A 129 0.65 -54.77 -11.69
C THR A 129 -0.12 -53.90 -10.68
N VAL A 130 -1.43 -54.14 -10.57
CA VAL A 130 -2.18 -53.93 -9.31
C VAL A 130 -2.62 -55.29 -8.77
N SER A 131 -1.72 -55.96 -8.05
CA SER A 131 -2.01 -57.19 -7.29
C SER A 131 -0.92 -57.45 -6.24
N ASP A 132 -1.34 -57.89 -5.06
CA ASP A 132 -0.54 -58.39 -3.93
C ASP A 132 0.40 -57.40 -3.21
N GLY A 133 0.72 -57.69 -1.93
CA GLY A 133 1.89 -57.13 -1.26
C GLY A 133 1.72 -56.20 -0.05
N VAL A 134 0.52 -56.02 0.53
CA VAL A 134 0.42 -55.31 1.83
C VAL A 134 0.92 -56.19 2.97
N GLY A 135 2.19 -56.02 3.36
CA GLY A 135 2.76 -56.71 4.51
C GLY A 135 4.22 -56.33 4.83
N VAL A 136 4.60 -56.55 6.09
CA VAL A 136 5.98 -56.59 6.62
C VAL A 136 6.71 -55.23 6.80
N VAL A 137 6.56 -54.73 8.04
CA VAL A 137 7.60 -54.08 8.86
C VAL A 137 8.04 -52.64 8.52
N THR A 138 7.30 -51.72 9.15
CA THR A 138 7.88 -50.55 9.83
C THR A 138 8.84 -51.02 10.94
N SER A 139 10.16 -50.81 10.81
CA SER A 139 11.05 -50.77 11.99
C SER A 139 12.39 -50.05 11.74
N ARG A 140 12.48 -48.78 12.17
CA ARG A 140 13.69 -48.16 12.75
C ARG A 140 13.43 -46.72 13.21
N ILE A 141 14.18 -46.29 14.23
CA ILE A 141 14.23 -44.94 14.80
C ILE A 141 12.92 -44.48 15.47
N SER A 142 12.72 -44.95 16.70
CA SER A 142 12.15 -44.13 17.77
C SER A 142 13.28 -43.33 18.45
N GLY A 143 12.96 -42.17 19.05
CA GLY A 143 13.93 -41.45 19.91
C GLY A 143 13.80 -39.93 19.94
N VAL A 144 12.85 -39.43 20.74
CA VAL A 144 12.83 -38.19 21.55
C VAL A 144 11.37 -37.72 21.72
N GLU A 145 10.94 -37.55 22.96
CA GLU A 145 9.61 -37.06 23.39
C GLU A 145 9.78 -35.62 23.92
N LEU A 146 8.83 -34.69 23.79
CA LEU A 146 7.63 -34.44 24.61
C LEU A 146 7.01 -33.08 24.15
N PRO A 147 5.80 -32.65 24.58
CA PRO A 147 4.71 -33.32 25.29
C PRO A 147 3.36 -33.26 24.50
N SER A 148 2.22 -33.54 25.15
CA SER A 148 0.94 -33.87 24.52
C SER A 148 -0.24 -32.92 24.76
N ILE A 149 -1.16 -32.87 23.79
CA ILE A 149 -2.55 -32.36 23.85
C ILE A 149 -3.43 -33.43 23.15
N PRO A 150 -4.70 -33.69 23.59
CA PRO A 150 -5.28 -35.03 23.48
C PRO A 150 -5.86 -35.41 22.11
N LYS A 151 -6.04 -36.73 21.93
CA LYS A 151 -6.61 -37.36 20.73
C LYS A 151 -8.13 -37.24 20.72
N LEU A 152 -8.71 -36.97 19.55
CA LEU A 152 -10.14 -37.11 19.29
C LEU A 152 -10.47 -38.57 18.94
N GLU A 153 -11.52 -39.13 19.51
CA GLU A 153 -12.04 -40.45 19.11
C GLU A 153 -12.92 -40.30 17.86
N THR A 154 -12.84 -41.27 16.93
CA THR A 154 -13.68 -41.31 15.73
C THR A 154 -14.95 -42.14 15.97
N PRO A 155 -16.13 -41.67 15.51
CA PRO A 155 -17.41 -42.26 15.88
C PRO A 155 -17.66 -43.64 15.23
N GLN A 156 -18.38 -44.50 15.95
CA GLN A 156 -18.49 -45.93 15.68
C GLN A 156 -19.25 -46.30 14.39
N PHE A 157 -20.10 -45.42 13.84
CA PHE A 157 -20.97 -45.72 12.70
C PHE A 157 -20.23 -46.20 11.44
N LEU A 158 -18.96 -45.81 11.27
CA LEU A 158 -18.11 -46.26 10.15
C LEU A 158 -17.60 -47.70 10.29
N LYS A 159 -17.67 -48.33 11.47
CA LYS A 159 -17.39 -49.76 11.64
C LYS A 159 -18.61 -50.63 11.31
N ASP A 160 -19.79 -50.17 11.70
CA ASP A 160 -21.03 -50.93 11.51
C ASP A 160 -21.47 -50.92 10.03
N LEU A 161 -21.20 -49.83 9.29
CA LEU A 161 -21.52 -49.73 7.86
C LEU A 161 -20.65 -50.65 6.97
N PHE A 162 -19.47 -51.04 7.43
CA PHE A 162 -18.50 -51.84 6.65
C PHE A 162 -18.35 -53.30 7.12
N SER A 163 -19.13 -53.74 8.12
CA SER A 163 -19.09 -55.11 8.65
C SER A 163 -20.31 -55.98 8.28
N GLY A 164 -21.36 -55.40 7.69
CA GLY A 164 -22.54 -56.12 7.22
C GLY A 164 -22.47 -56.54 5.74
N GLY A 165 -21.71 -57.59 5.41
CA GLY A 165 -21.62 -58.10 4.03
C GLY A 165 -21.01 -59.50 3.92
N ASP A 166 -21.87 -60.49 3.65
CA ASP A 166 -21.64 -61.90 3.31
C ASP A 166 -20.23 -62.54 3.46
N LYS A 167 -20.19 -63.62 4.26
CA LYS A 167 -19.59 -64.89 3.82
C LYS A 167 -20.16 -66.08 4.58
N ASN A 168 -20.29 -67.22 3.90
CA ASN A 168 -20.89 -68.45 4.41
C ASN A 168 -20.01 -69.65 4.02
N GLY A 169 -19.72 -70.54 4.98
CA GLY A 169 -18.90 -71.74 4.82
C GLY A 169 -17.37 -71.52 4.75
N GLU A 170 -16.53 -72.47 5.17
CA GLU A 170 -16.81 -73.68 5.97
C GLU A 170 -15.50 -74.30 6.54
N ASN A 171 -15.61 -75.03 7.66
CA ASN A 171 -14.70 -76.08 8.19
C ASN A 171 -13.22 -75.75 8.57
N GLY A 172 -12.78 -76.26 9.73
CA GLY A 172 -11.36 -76.29 10.15
C GLY A 172 -11.11 -76.33 11.67
N GLU A 173 -10.79 -77.51 12.22
CA GLU A 173 -10.51 -77.82 13.64
C GLU A 173 -9.21 -77.14 14.18
N GLY A 174 -8.94 -76.95 15.49
CA GLY A 174 -9.69 -77.27 16.73
C GLY A 174 -8.80 -77.17 18.02
N SER A 175 -9.28 -77.73 19.15
CA SER A 175 -8.61 -78.01 20.46
C SER A 175 -8.52 -76.94 21.58
N GLY A 176 -8.73 -77.38 22.85
CA GLY A 176 -8.57 -76.65 24.14
C GLY A 176 -9.81 -75.85 24.62
N GLU A 177 -10.75 -76.35 25.45
CA GLU A 177 -10.68 -76.76 26.89
C GLU A 177 -10.27 -75.59 27.83
N ASP A 178 -10.97 -75.23 28.92
CA ASP A 178 -12.18 -75.76 29.61
C ASP A 178 -12.83 -74.61 30.45
N GLY A 179 -14.05 -74.63 31.01
CA GLY A 179 -15.14 -75.62 31.04
C GLY A 179 -16.29 -75.22 32.00
N THR A 180 -17.48 -75.83 31.87
CA THR A 180 -18.71 -75.71 32.72
C THR A 180 -19.50 -74.38 32.70
N GLY A 181 -20.85 -74.34 32.66
CA GLY A 181 -21.83 -75.42 32.46
C GLY A 181 -23.32 -74.99 32.49
N SER A 182 -24.23 -75.93 32.20
CA SER A 182 -25.70 -75.91 32.40
C SER A 182 -26.64 -75.07 31.48
N GLY A 183 -27.21 -75.73 30.46
CA GLY A 183 -28.59 -76.23 30.63
C GLY A 183 -29.82 -75.39 30.18
N SER A 184 -30.07 -75.32 28.87
CA SER A 184 -31.41 -75.36 28.20
C SER A 184 -32.60 -74.50 28.68
N ARG A 185 -33.14 -73.64 27.79
CA ARG A 185 -34.59 -73.35 27.70
C ARG A 185 -35.04 -72.86 26.31
N ARG A 186 -36.32 -73.08 25.98
CA ARG A 186 -37.03 -72.60 24.78
C ARG A 186 -38.12 -71.54 25.17
N PRO A 187 -38.69 -70.77 24.22
CA PRO A 187 -39.35 -69.47 24.49
C PRO A 187 -40.85 -69.57 24.89
N PRO A 188 -41.49 -68.42 25.22
CA PRO A 188 -42.54 -67.95 24.28
C PRO A 188 -42.75 -66.41 24.16
N LYS A 189 -43.41 -66.05 23.03
CA LYS A 189 -44.26 -64.89 22.64
C LYS A 189 -44.65 -63.78 23.65
N GLY A 190 -44.90 -62.57 23.13
CA GLY A 190 -45.93 -61.65 23.67
C GLY A 190 -45.93 -60.22 23.13
N ASP A 191 -46.77 -59.89 22.12
CA ASP A 191 -47.02 -58.51 21.69
C ASP A 191 -48.07 -57.80 22.57
N ALA A 192 -47.73 -56.62 23.10
CA ALA A 192 -48.66 -55.80 23.89
C ALA A 192 -48.49 -54.27 23.74
N ALA A 193 -47.34 -53.78 23.26
CA ALA A 193 -46.99 -52.36 23.30
C ALA A 193 -47.85 -51.47 22.35
N ALA A 194 -48.26 -51.99 21.21
CA ALA A 194 -48.88 -51.19 20.13
C ALA A 194 -50.24 -50.58 20.50
N LEU A 195 -51.03 -51.24 21.36
CA LEU A 195 -52.40 -50.79 21.66
C LEU A 195 -52.45 -49.62 22.65
N ALA A 196 -51.46 -49.48 23.52
CA ALA A 196 -51.42 -48.44 24.56
C ALA A 196 -51.24 -47.03 23.97
N ALA A 197 -50.42 -46.90 22.92
CA ALA A 197 -50.12 -45.62 22.28
C ALA A 197 -51.35 -44.94 21.64
N LEU A 198 -52.27 -45.74 21.09
CA LEU A 198 -53.48 -45.23 20.42
C LEU A 198 -54.50 -44.61 21.38
N ILE A 199 -54.56 -45.11 22.62
CA ILE A 199 -55.54 -44.62 23.61
C ILE A 199 -55.12 -43.26 24.16
N ALA A 200 -53.82 -43.08 24.47
CA ALA A 200 -53.26 -41.82 24.96
C ALA A 200 -53.44 -40.63 23.99
N ALA A 201 -53.57 -40.90 22.69
CA ALA A 201 -53.71 -39.86 21.66
C ALA A 201 -55.11 -39.21 21.57
N THR A 202 -56.12 -39.72 22.30
CA THR A 202 -57.53 -39.29 22.14
C THR A 202 -58.09 -38.47 23.30
N THR A 203 -57.34 -38.29 24.40
CA THR A 203 -57.85 -37.73 25.66
C THR A 203 -57.04 -36.53 26.19
N SER A 204 -56.84 -35.50 25.36
CA SER A 204 -56.35 -34.18 25.81
C SER A 204 -57.16 -33.01 25.23
N SER A 205 -57.85 -32.29 26.12
CA SER A 205 -58.39 -30.94 25.87
C SER A 205 -57.43 -29.89 26.46
N PRO A 206 -57.39 -28.66 25.90
CA PRO A 206 -56.33 -27.71 26.24
C PRO A 206 -56.60 -26.96 27.55
N SER A 207 -55.61 -26.92 28.44
CA SER A 207 -55.56 -26.01 29.59
C SER A 207 -54.13 -25.55 29.84
N ASP A 208 -53.86 -24.31 29.41
CA ASP A 208 -52.78 -23.39 29.82
C ASP A 208 -51.49 -24.00 30.41
N SER A 209 -50.45 -24.13 29.58
CA SER A 209 -49.13 -24.60 29.98
C SER A 209 -48.07 -23.50 29.86
N LYS A 210 -47.46 -23.10 30.98
CA LYS A 210 -46.24 -22.29 30.98
C LYS A 210 -45.09 -23.04 30.29
N PRO A 211 -44.21 -22.37 29.53
CA PRO A 211 -43.07 -23.03 28.89
C PRO A 211 -42.01 -23.46 29.93
N THR A 212 -41.49 -24.67 29.77
CA THR A 212 -40.40 -25.23 30.59
C THR A 212 -39.03 -24.64 30.23
N GLU A 213 -38.18 -24.42 31.24
CA GLU A 213 -36.89 -23.72 31.14
C GLU A 213 -35.84 -24.44 30.26
N LEU A 214 -35.98 -25.74 30.04
CA LEU A 214 -35.04 -26.53 29.23
C LEU A 214 -35.05 -26.15 27.73
N ASP A 215 -36.21 -25.84 27.15
CA ASP A 215 -36.31 -25.42 25.74
C ASP A 215 -35.65 -24.07 25.50
N GLN A 216 -35.85 -23.11 26.40
CA GLN A 216 -35.39 -21.72 26.25
C GLN A 216 -33.86 -21.63 26.08
N ASN A 217 -33.13 -22.50 26.77
CA ASN A 217 -31.68 -22.62 26.64
C ASN A 217 -31.23 -23.16 25.27
N GLY A 218 -32.07 -23.95 24.59
CA GLY A 218 -31.83 -24.38 23.21
C GLY A 218 -32.01 -23.22 22.22
N LEU A 219 -33.13 -22.50 22.34
CA LEU A 219 -33.45 -21.33 21.49
C LEU A 219 -32.36 -20.25 21.58
N MET A 220 -31.94 -19.87 22.80
CA MET A 220 -30.89 -18.87 23.05
C MET A 220 -29.54 -19.23 22.40
N ASN A 221 -29.12 -20.49 22.43
CA ASN A 221 -27.88 -20.92 21.79
C ASN A 221 -27.95 -20.88 20.25
N LEU A 222 -29.16 -20.97 19.68
CA LEU A 222 -29.40 -20.90 18.24
C LEU A 222 -29.36 -19.44 17.76
N THR A 223 -30.12 -18.53 18.40
CA THR A 223 -30.12 -17.10 18.06
C THR A 223 -28.73 -16.48 18.18
N LYS A 224 -27.99 -16.82 19.25
CA LYS A 224 -26.61 -16.34 19.47
C LYS A 224 -25.64 -16.73 18.35
N LYS A 225 -25.70 -17.98 17.86
CA LYS A 225 -24.91 -18.41 16.69
C LYS A 225 -25.34 -17.73 15.39
N LEU A 226 -26.63 -17.45 15.20
CA LEU A 226 -27.10 -16.70 14.04
C LEU A 226 -26.60 -15.24 14.05
N ILE A 227 -26.49 -14.62 15.23
CA ILE A 227 -25.89 -13.29 15.42
C ILE A 227 -24.38 -13.30 15.13
N GLU A 228 -23.66 -14.37 15.50
CA GLU A 228 -22.25 -14.57 15.13
C GLU A 228 -22.06 -14.69 13.60
N ILE A 229 -22.88 -15.52 12.95
CA ILE A 229 -22.91 -15.68 11.50
C ILE A 229 -23.24 -14.36 10.79
N ARG A 230 -24.22 -13.58 11.29
CA ARG A 230 -24.52 -12.22 10.81
C ARG A 230 -23.28 -11.32 10.88
N GLY A 231 -22.56 -11.34 12.01
CA GLY A 231 -21.33 -10.57 12.20
C GLY A 231 -20.24 -10.94 11.20
N MET A 232 -20.06 -12.23 10.91
CA MET A 232 -19.11 -12.68 9.88
C MET A 232 -19.54 -12.26 8.47
N LEU A 233 -20.81 -12.47 8.09
CA LEU A 233 -21.34 -12.10 6.77
C LEU A 233 -21.18 -10.60 6.45
N ILE A 234 -21.46 -9.73 7.44
CA ILE A 234 -21.24 -8.27 7.33
C ILE A 234 -19.74 -7.92 7.10
N SER A 235 -18.81 -8.76 7.56
CA SER A 235 -17.37 -8.58 7.34
C SER A 235 -16.84 -9.13 6.00
N ILE A 236 -17.68 -9.83 5.24
CA ILE A 236 -17.34 -10.43 3.94
C ILE A 236 -17.80 -9.53 2.79
N ASP A 237 -19.04 -9.04 2.85
CA ASP A 237 -19.72 -8.48 1.69
C ASP A 237 -20.49 -7.17 1.99
N LYS A 238 -20.60 -6.34 0.95
CA LYS A 238 -21.39 -5.10 0.91
C LYS A 238 -22.65 -5.22 0.07
N SER A 239 -22.89 -6.34 -0.61
CA SER A 239 -24.14 -6.58 -1.30
C SER A 239 -25.33 -6.71 -0.32
N ASP A 240 -26.54 -6.52 -0.83
CA ASP A 240 -27.76 -6.73 -0.04
C ASP A 240 -28.19 -8.21 0.03
N ALA A 241 -27.52 -9.13 -0.67
CA ALA A 241 -27.97 -10.51 -0.88
C ALA A 241 -27.79 -11.44 0.35
N LEU A 242 -26.76 -11.21 1.17
CA LEU A 242 -26.37 -12.10 2.28
C LEU A 242 -26.87 -11.63 3.66
N LYS A 243 -27.92 -10.80 3.72
CA LYS A 243 -28.35 -10.13 4.96
C LYS A 243 -29.37 -10.94 5.76
N LEU A 244 -28.98 -11.38 6.94
CA LEU A 244 -29.88 -11.93 7.97
C LEU A 244 -30.85 -10.84 8.47
N PRO A 245 -32.14 -11.17 8.73
CA PRO A 245 -33.12 -10.24 9.31
C PRO A 245 -32.64 -9.58 10.60
N SER A 246 -33.04 -8.33 10.82
CA SER A 246 -32.78 -7.59 12.06
C SER A 246 -33.96 -6.69 12.41
N ILE A 247 -34.07 -6.26 13.67
CA ILE A 247 -35.18 -5.42 14.15
C ILE A 247 -34.82 -3.95 13.92
N VAL A 248 -35.48 -3.29 12.98
CA VAL A 248 -35.26 -1.88 12.63
C VAL A 248 -36.26 -1.00 13.37
N VAL A 249 -35.76 -0.10 14.21
CA VAL A 249 -36.59 0.72 15.11
C VAL A 249 -36.89 2.08 14.50
N ILE A 250 -38.17 2.38 14.32
CA ILE A 250 -38.65 3.63 13.71
C ILE A 250 -39.67 4.34 14.59
N GLY A 251 -39.60 5.67 14.62
CA GLY A 251 -40.46 6.53 15.44
C GLY A 251 -40.49 7.96 14.89
N SER A 252 -41.44 8.77 15.34
CA SER A 252 -41.27 10.23 15.21
C SER A 252 -40.19 10.70 16.18
N GLN A 253 -39.67 11.91 15.96
CA GLN A 253 -38.98 12.61 17.05
C GLN A 253 -39.88 12.62 18.30
N SER A 254 -39.29 12.39 19.48
CA SER A 254 -39.97 12.33 20.78
C SER A 254 -41.08 11.26 20.95
N SER A 255 -41.14 10.20 20.12
CA SER A 255 -42.10 9.08 20.33
C SER A 255 -41.71 8.09 21.44
N GLY A 256 -40.64 8.37 22.21
CA GLY A 256 -40.12 7.47 23.25
C GLY A 256 -39.14 6.41 22.75
N LYS A 257 -38.76 6.42 21.45
CA LYS A 257 -37.81 5.47 20.82
C LYS A 257 -36.60 5.11 21.69
N SER A 258 -35.83 6.11 22.13
CA SER A 258 -34.63 5.88 22.96
C SER A 258 -34.97 5.24 24.31
N SER A 259 -36.08 5.64 24.93
CA SER A 259 -36.54 5.07 26.21
C SER A 259 -37.02 3.62 26.08
N VAL A 260 -37.56 3.22 24.92
CA VAL A 260 -37.88 1.81 24.63
C VAL A 260 -36.59 1.00 24.49
N LEU A 261 -35.57 1.50 23.80
CA LEU A 261 -34.27 0.83 23.68
C LEU A 261 -33.55 0.71 25.02
N GLU A 262 -33.52 1.78 25.81
CA GLU A 262 -32.97 1.77 27.18
C GLU A 262 -33.71 0.80 28.09
N ALA A 263 -35.04 0.71 27.98
CA ALA A 263 -35.84 -0.26 28.71
C ALA A 263 -35.63 -1.71 28.24
N ILE A 264 -35.24 -1.94 26.97
CA ILE A 264 -34.84 -3.29 26.51
C ILE A 264 -33.46 -3.67 27.09
N VAL A 265 -32.51 -2.73 27.15
CA VAL A 265 -31.13 -2.95 27.62
C VAL A 265 -30.99 -2.94 29.15
N GLY A 266 -31.86 -2.23 29.86
CA GLY A 266 -31.77 -2.03 31.32
C GLY A 266 -30.88 -0.86 31.76
N HIS A 267 -30.33 -0.08 30.82
CA HIS A 267 -29.37 1.00 31.09
C HIS A 267 -29.63 2.26 30.26
N GLU A 268 -29.23 3.40 30.80
CA GLU A 268 -29.27 4.71 30.13
C GLU A 268 -27.93 4.98 29.42
N PHE A 269 -27.87 4.64 28.13
CA PHE A 269 -26.65 4.76 27.31
C PHE A 269 -26.84 5.62 26.05
N LEU A 270 -28.08 5.90 25.64
CA LEU A 270 -28.36 6.77 24.50
C LEU A 270 -28.33 8.24 24.96
N PRO A 271 -27.70 9.16 24.21
CA PRO A 271 -27.74 10.57 24.57
C PRO A 271 -29.13 11.17 24.39
N LYS A 272 -29.48 12.13 25.26
CA LYS A 272 -30.79 12.81 25.30
C LYS A 272 -30.58 14.32 25.27
N GLY A 273 -31.39 15.02 24.48
CA GLY A 273 -31.31 16.47 24.31
C GLY A 273 -32.47 17.04 23.51
N SER A 274 -32.56 18.37 23.50
CA SER A 274 -33.54 19.13 22.71
C SER A 274 -33.24 19.15 21.21
N ASN A 275 -31.95 19.18 20.86
CA ASN A 275 -31.46 19.15 19.47
C ASN A 275 -31.42 17.71 18.93
N MET A 276 -31.35 17.56 17.60
CA MET A 276 -31.28 16.24 16.95
C MET A 276 -30.02 15.48 17.36
N VAL A 277 -30.20 14.43 18.17
CA VAL A 277 -29.10 13.64 18.76
C VAL A 277 -28.59 12.55 17.82
N THR A 278 -29.46 11.65 17.36
CA THR A 278 -29.11 10.57 16.43
C THR A 278 -28.94 11.14 15.02
N ARG A 279 -27.72 11.08 14.47
CA ARG A 279 -27.35 11.49 13.09
C ARG A 279 -26.85 10.33 12.22
N ARG A 280 -26.58 9.18 12.82
CA ARG A 280 -26.13 7.94 12.19
C ARG A 280 -27.00 6.77 12.66
N PRO A 281 -27.21 5.71 11.86
CA PRO A 281 -27.74 4.45 12.37
C PRO A 281 -26.86 3.90 13.50
N ILE A 282 -27.45 3.22 14.48
CA ILE A 282 -26.70 2.48 15.52
C ILE A 282 -27.10 1.01 15.42
N GLU A 283 -26.15 0.13 15.08
CA GLU A 283 -26.37 -1.31 15.09
C GLU A 283 -26.03 -1.86 16.47
N LEU A 284 -27.08 -1.99 17.29
CA LEU A 284 -27.04 -2.48 18.65
C LEU A 284 -27.18 -4.01 18.66
N THR A 285 -26.12 -4.70 19.09
CA THR A 285 -26.13 -6.15 19.29
C THR A 285 -26.09 -6.46 20.78
N LEU A 286 -27.16 -7.03 21.30
CA LEU A 286 -27.27 -7.48 22.69
C LEU A 286 -26.88 -8.95 22.75
N ILE A 287 -26.00 -9.31 23.70
CA ILE A 287 -25.47 -10.66 23.83
C ILE A 287 -25.63 -11.12 25.28
N HIS A 288 -26.36 -12.23 25.47
CA HIS A 288 -26.59 -12.81 26.77
C HIS A 288 -25.33 -13.53 27.27
N THR A 289 -24.84 -13.16 28.46
CA THR A 289 -23.64 -13.75 29.07
C THR A 289 -23.94 -14.30 30.47
N PRO A 290 -24.57 -15.48 30.57
CA PRO A 290 -24.87 -16.11 31.85
C PRO A 290 -23.57 -16.46 32.56
N GLY A 291 -23.39 -15.91 33.77
CA GLY A 291 -22.17 -16.07 34.58
C GLY A 291 -21.22 -14.86 34.60
N SER A 292 -21.38 -13.85 33.74
CA SER A 292 -20.60 -12.61 33.86
C SER A 292 -21.30 -11.60 34.79
N ALA A 293 -20.74 -11.39 35.99
CA ALA A 293 -21.28 -10.43 36.96
C ALA A 293 -20.98 -8.94 36.64
N GLN A 294 -20.23 -8.66 35.57
CA GLN A 294 -19.97 -7.30 35.08
C GLN A 294 -20.51 -7.14 33.67
N GLU A 295 -21.31 -6.09 33.49
CA GLU A 295 -21.86 -5.67 32.21
C GLU A 295 -20.87 -4.73 31.51
N TYR A 296 -20.76 -4.81 30.18
CA TYR A 296 -19.89 -3.93 29.40
C TYR A 296 -20.36 -3.77 27.96
N GLY A 297 -20.03 -2.63 27.36
CA GLY A 297 -20.10 -2.41 25.93
C GLY A 297 -18.74 -2.52 25.25
N GLU A 298 -18.72 -2.82 23.95
CA GLU A 298 -17.55 -2.65 23.08
C GLU A 298 -17.94 -1.95 21.77
N PHE A 299 -16.98 -1.21 21.20
CA PHE A 299 -17.07 -0.58 19.88
C PHE A 299 -16.03 -1.23 18.96
N PRO A 300 -16.39 -2.25 18.16
CA PRO A 300 -15.43 -3.04 17.38
C PRO A 300 -14.57 -2.20 16.44
N ALA A 301 -15.18 -1.21 15.76
CA ALA A 301 -14.49 -0.33 14.81
C ALA A 301 -13.49 0.65 15.46
N LEU A 302 -13.64 0.96 16.76
CA LEU A 302 -12.78 1.92 17.47
C LEU A 302 -11.68 1.25 18.31
N GLY A 303 -11.78 -0.05 18.57
CA GLY A 303 -10.77 -0.79 19.34
C GLY A 303 -10.60 -0.34 20.80
N LEU A 304 -11.56 0.41 21.36
CA LEU A 304 -11.51 1.01 22.70
C LEU A 304 -11.52 -0.01 23.87
N GLY A 305 -11.53 -1.30 23.58
CA GLY A 305 -11.66 -2.35 24.58
C GLY A 305 -13.06 -2.42 25.19
N LYS A 306 -13.14 -2.92 26.44
CA LYS A 306 -14.39 -3.13 27.17
C LYS A 306 -14.71 -1.91 28.03
N VAL A 307 -15.85 -1.28 27.78
CA VAL A 307 -16.32 -0.09 28.51
C VAL A 307 -17.42 -0.52 29.48
N THR A 308 -17.12 -0.49 30.79
CA THR A 308 -18.06 -0.87 31.87
C THR A 308 -18.99 0.25 32.32
N ASP A 309 -18.62 1.51 32.08
CA ASP A 309 -19.43 2.68 32.43
C ASP A 309 -20.22 3.18 31.21
N PHE A 310 -21.53 2.93 31.23
CA PHE A 310 -22.47 3.38 30.19
C PHE A 310 -22.49 4.91 30.01
N SER A 311 -22.07 5.70 31.01
CA SER A 311 -21.89 7.16 30.88
C SER A 311 -20.83 7.52 29.85
N ASN A 312 -19.78 6.70 29.71
CA ASN A 312 -18.74 6.90 28.71
C ASN A 312 -19.18 6.38 27.33
N ILE A 313 -20.00 5.33 27.27
CA ILE A 313 -20.67 4.90 26.02
C ILE A 313 -21.55 6.04 25.48
N GLN A 314 -22.33 6.70 26.35
CA GLN A 314 -23.17 7.84 25.99
C GLN A 314 -22.35 9.05 25.48
N ARG A 315 -21.19 9.32 26.08
CA ARG A 315 -20.24 10.34 25.59
C ARG A 315 -19.67 9.98 24.21
N THR A 316 -19.12 8.78 24.04
CA THR A 316 -18.59 8.31 22.76
C THR A 316 -19.64 8.35 21.64
N LEU A 317 -20.89 7.95 21.93
CA LEU A 317 -22.00 8.09 20.98
C LEU A 317 -22.32 9.56 20.66
N THR A 318 -22.21 10.47 21.63
CA THR A 318 -22.39 11.91 21.40
C THR A 318 -21.28 12.46 20.48
N ASP A 319 -20.02 12.14 20.77
CA ASP A 319 -18.85 12.60 20.02
C ASP A 319 -18.86 12.08 18.57
N LEU A 320 -19.23 10.80 18.36
CA LEU A 320 -19.40 10.21 17.03
C LEU A 320 -20.52 10.87 16.20
N ASN A 321 -21.58 11.36 16.85
CA ASN A 321 -22.64 12.12 16.17
C ASN A 321 -22.21 13.58 15.92
N LEU A 322 -21.45 14.20 16.82
CA LEU A 322 -20.89 15.55 16.62
C LEU A 322 -19.82 15.61 15.52
N ALA A 323 -19.11 14.51 15.27
CA ALA A 323 -18.15 14.39 14.17
C ALA A 323 -18.80 14.48 12.77
N VAL A 324 -20.12 14.28 12.64
CA VAL A 324 -20.85 14.44 11.36
C VAL A 324 -20.99 15.93 11.02
N PRO A 325 -20.51 16.41 9.85
CA PRO A 325 -20.58 17.82 9.46
C PRO A 325 -22.00 18.39 9.49
N SER A 326 -22.15 19.62 9.96
CA SER A 326 -23.44 20.33 10.01
C SER A 326 -24.08 20.54 8.62
N THR A 327 -23.26 20.60 7.56
CA THR A 327 -23.70 20.67 6.17
C THR A 327 -24.34 19.37 5.67
N GLU A 328 -23.89 18.22 6.19
CA GLU A 328 -24.43 16.91 5.80
C GLU A 328 -25.58 16.47 6.70
N ALA A 329 -25.50 16.82 8.00
CA ALA A 329 -26.46 16.64 9.09
C ALA A 329 -26.88 15.20 9.46
N VAL A 330 -26.89 14.27 8.51
CA VAL A 330 -27.11 12.82 8.69
C VAL A 330 -26.17 12.06 7.76
N SER A 331 -25.62 10.93 8.23
CA SER A 331 -24.73 10.06 7.47
C SER A 331 -25.23 8.61 7.46
N ASP A 332 -24.97 7.92 6.35
CA ASP A 332 -25.36 6.52 6.09
C ASP A 332 -24.48 5.47 6.81
N ASP A 333 -23.37 5.89 7.43
CA ASP A 333 -22.39 5.03 8.08
C ASP A 333 -22.88 4.57 9.47
N PRO A 334 -23.14 3.27 9.71
CA PRO A 334 -23.66 2.78 10.99
C PRO A 334 -22.62 2.90 12.12
N ILE A 335 -23.07 2.85 13.38
CA ILE A 335 -22.21 2.71 14.56
C ILE A 335 -22.47 1.34 15.18
N ASP A 336 -21.49 0.44 15.09
CA ASP A 336 -21.55 -0.88 15.74
C ASP A 336 -21.34 -0.75 17.25
N LEU A 337 -22.33 -1.16 18.03
CA LEU A 337 -22.28 -1.22 19.50
C LEU A 337 -22.74 -2.61 19.96
N ARG A 338 -21.86 -3.33 20.63
CA ARG A 338 -22.20 -4.60 21.30
C ARG A 338 -22.31 -4.38 22.79
N ILE A 339 -23.34 -4.94 23.43
CA ILE A 339 -23.52 -4.90 24.89
C ILE A 339 -23.65 -6.34 25.41
N TYR A 340 -22.83 -6.67 26.39
CA TYR A 340 -22.80 -7.95 27.09
C TYR A 340 -23.37 -7.79 28.49
N SER A 341 -24.40 -8.56 28.82
CA SER A 341 -25.07 -8.53 30.13
C SER A 341 -25.77 -9.88 30.43
N PRO A 342 -25.90 -10.28 31.71
CA PRO A 342 -26.72 -11.42 32.10
C PRO A 342 -28.23 -11.10 32.14
N HIS A 343 -28.64 -9.83 31.94
CA HIS A 343 -30.03 -9.39 32.01
C HIS A 343 -30.65 -9.08 30.64
N VAL A 344 -29.83 -8.88 29.59
CA VAL A 344 -30.32 -8.68 28.22
C VAL A 344 -30.57 -10.02 27.51
N PRO A 345 -31.58 -10.11 26.62
CA PRO A 345 -31.72 -11.21 25.66
C PRO A 345 -30.77 -11.03 24.46
N ASP A 346 -30.44 -12.14 23.78
CA ASP A 346 -29.72 -12.11 22.50
C ASP A 346 -30.60 -11.49 21.39
N LEU A 347 -30.32 -10.25 20.98
CA LEU A 347 -31.10 -9.48 20.00
C LEU A 347 -30.22 -8.57 19.13
N THR A 348 -30.60 -8.38 17.86
CA THR A 348 -30.03 -7.36 16.96
C THR A 348 -31.06 -6.28 16.63
N LEU A 349 -30.75 -5.05 17.04
CA LEU A 349 -31.59 -3.86 16.95
C LEU A 349 -30.85 -2.77 16.15
N ILE A 350 -31.52 -2.15 15.18
CA ILE A 350 -30.96 -1.02 14.42
C ILE A 350 -31.75 0.23 14.79
N ASP A 351 -31.10 1.15 15.51
CA ASP A 351 -31.69 2.44 15.84
C ASP A 351 -31.50 3.43 14.69
N LEU A 352 -32.59 4.09 14.27
CA LEU A 352 -32.59 5.07 13.18
C LEU A 352 -32.92 6.49 13.70
N PRO A 353 -32.48 7.55 13.00
CA PRO A 353 -32.93 8.91 13.30
C PRO A 353 -34.46 9.02 13.19
N GLY A 354 -35.09 9.60 14.21
CA GLY A 354 -36.55 9.75 14.25
C GLY A 354 -37.07 10.70 13.18
N TYR A 355 -38.25 10.41 12.62
CA TYR A 355 -38.87 11.24 11.59
C TYR A 355 -39.16 12.65 12.10
N ILE A 356 -38.54 13.64 11.46
CA ILE A 356 -38.82 15.08 11.66
C ILE A 356 -39.98 15.53 10.76
N GLN A 357 -40.83 16.41 11.25
CA GLN A 357 -41.92 17.00 10.47
C GLN A 357 -41.55 18.38 9.89
N ILE A 358 -40.83 19.17 10.68
CA ILE A 358 -40.35 20.54 10.43
C ILE A 358 -38.85 20.56 10.76
N ALA A 359 -38.04 21.28 9.98
CA ALA A 359 -36.61 21.48 10.25
C ALA A 359 -36.37 22.74 11.08
N SER A 360 -35.32 22.75 11.91
CA SER A 360 -34.86 23.96 12.61
C SER A 360 -34.12 24.91 11.67
N MET A 361 -34.05 26.21 12.01
CA MET A 361 -33.38 27.23 11.18
C MET A 361 -31.91 26.92 10.87
N ASP A 362 -31.21 26.21 11.77
CA ASP A 362 -29.81 25.80 11.61
C ASP A 362 -29.61 24.52 10.78
N GLN A 363 -30.67 24.01 10.13
CA GLN A 363 -30.67 22.72 9.41
C GLN A 363 -31.12 22.88 7.95
N PRO A 364 -30.54 22.14 7.00
CA PRO A 364 -30.99 22.17 5.61
C PRO A 364 -32.36 21.49 5.45
N GLU A 365 -33.25 22.06 4.65
CA GLU A 365 -34.61 21.51 4.43
C GLU A 365 -34.59 20.08 3.86
N SER A 366 -33.57 19.76 3.05
CA SER A 366 -33.33 18.41 2.50
C SER A 366 -32.98 17.34 3.55
N LEU A 367 -32.71 17.72 4.81
CA LEU A 367 -32.52 16.78 5.93
C LEU A 367 -33.71 15.82 6.08
N LYS A 368 -34.93 16.32 5.85
CA LYS A 368 -36.16 15.53 5.91
C LYS A 368 -36.18 14.42 4.86
N GLU A 369 -35.73 14.72 3.64
CA GLU A 369 -35.65 13.77 2.54
C GLU A 369 -34.53 12.74 2.78
N LYS A 370 -33.37 13.19 3.29
CA LYS A 370 -32.29 12.28 3.73
C LYS A 370 -32.75 11.28 4.79
N ILE A 371 -33.41 11.74 5.85
CA ILE A 371 -33.92 10.86 6.93
C ILE A 371 -34.93 9.85 6.36
N VAL A 372 -35.85 10.28 5.49
CA VAL A 372 -36.79 9.35 4.84
C VAL A 372 -36.06 8.35 3.95
N SER A 373 -35.07 8.77 3.15
CA SER A 373 -34.29 7.89 2.28
C SER A 373 -33.47 6.87 3.07
N LEU A 374 -32.83 7.28 4.17
CA LEU A 374 -32.09 6.41 5.09
C LEU A 374 -33.03 5.39 5.76
N CYS A 375 -34.21 5.81 6.23
CA CYS A 375 -35.17 4.89 6.82
C CYS A 375 -35.73 3.91 5.76
N ASP A 376 -36.13 4.39 4.59
CA ASP A 376 -36.63 3.57 3.46
C ASP A 376 -35.56 2.64 2.86
N LYS A 377 -34.27 2.79 3.24
CA LYS A 377 -33.17 1.85 2.95
C LYS A 377 -33.21 0.65 3.92
N TYR A 378 -33.30 0.91 5.22
CA TYR A 378 -33.27 -0.13 6.27
C TYR A 378 -34.62 -0.85 6.48
N ILE A 379 -35.77 -0.20 6.24
CA ILE A 379 -37.13 -0.77 6.43
C ILE A 379 -37.47 -1.87 5.37
N ARG A 380 -36.65 -2.03 4.34
CA ARG A 380 -36.82 -3.04 3.28
C ARG A 380 -36.77 -4.47 3.82
N GLU A 381 -37.29 -5.38 3.03
CA GLU A 381 -37.14 -6.82 3.28
C GLU A 381 -35.64 -7.19 3.22
N PRO A 382 -35.15 -8.08 4.10
CA PRO A 382 -35.91 -9.00 4.95
C PRO A 382 -36.15 -8.51 6.40
N ASN A 383 -35.94 -7.24 6.73
CA ASN A 383 -35.95 -6.77 8.13
C ASN A 383 -37.34 -6.75 8.80
N ILE A 384 -37.34 -6.89 10.14
CA ILE A 384 -38.51 -6.71 11.01
C ILE A 384 -38.62 -5.23 11.39
N ILE A 385 -39.83 -4.67 11.43
CA ILE A 385 -40.07 -3.24 11.66
C ILE A 385 -40.66 -3.05 13.07
N LEU A 386 -39.98 -2.28 13.93
CA LEU A 386 -40.49 -1.90 15.25
C LEU A 386 -41.00 -0.45 15.22
N ALA A 387 -42.31 -0.28 15.12
CA ALA A 387 -42.96 1.02 14.94
C ALA A 387 -43.35 1.65 16.29
N VAL A 388 -42.47 2.49 16.83
CA VAL A 388 -42.64 3.17 18.12
C VAL A 388 -43.50 4.43 17.98
N CYS A 389 -44.76 4.30 18.36
CA CYS A 389 -45.76 5.36 18.46
C CYS A 389 -45.94 5.79 19.92
N ALA A 390 -46.50 6.98 20.17
CA ALA A 390 -46.85 7.44 21.51
C ALA A 390 -48.36 7.63 21.64
N ALA A 391 -48.93 7.25 22.79
CA ALA A 391 -50.38 7.21 23.01
C ALA A 391 -51.05 8.60 23.00
N ASP A 392 -50.29 9.66 23.25
CA ASP A 392 -50.75 11.06 23.22
C ASP A 392 -50.98 11.60 21.79
N VAL A 393 -50.71 10.81 20.75
CA VAL A 393 -50.88 11.19 19.33
C VAL A 393 -51.70 10.13 18.59
N ASP A 394 -52.72 10.55 17.83
CA ASP A 394 -53.52 9.63 17.01
C ASP A 394 -52.68 8.88 15.97
N LEU A 395 -52.85 7.56 15.92
CA LEU A 395 -52.05 6.64 15.11
C LEU A 395 -52.10 6.95 13.61
N ALA A 396 -53.20 7.54 13.11
CA ALA A 396 -53.33 7.99 11.73
C ALA A 396 -52.27 9.04 11.33
N ASN A 397 -51.82 9.83 12.31
CA ASN A 397 -50.82 10.89 12.15
C ASN A 397 -49.37 10.41 12.39
N SER A 398 -49.16 9.18 12.89
CA SER A 398 -47.83 8.62 13.13
C SER A 398 -47.04 8.46 11.81
N PRO A 399 -45.87 9.11 11.66
CA PRO A 399 -45.03 8.92 10.48
C PRO A 399 -44.41 7.52 10.44
N ALA A 400 -44.15 6.91 11.61
CA ALA A 400 -43.59 5.57 11.71
C ALA A 400 -44.55 4.49 11.17
N LEU A 401 -45.83 4.53 11.58
CA LEU A 401 -46.84 3.60 11.08
C LEU A 401 -47.13 3.84 9.58
N ARG A 402 -47.06 5.10 9.12
CA ARG A 402 -47.21 5.46 7.70
C ARG A 402 -46.03 5.01 6.83
N ALA A 403 -44.82 4.98 7.39
CA ALA A 403 -43.63 4.43 6.72
C ALA A 403 -43.66 2.90 6.69
N SER A 404 -43.95 2.25 7.82
CA SER A 404 -44.18 0.79 7.88
C SER A 404 -45.17 0.35 6.80
N ARG A 405 -46.39 0.92 6.77
CA ARG A 405 -47.43 0.53 5.79
C ARG A 405 -47.12 0.87 4.33
N ARG A 406 -46.03 1.59 4.03
CA ARG A 406 -45.51 1.78 2.66
C ARG A 406 -44.74 0.56 2.17
N VAL A 407 -44.08 -0.17 3.08
CA VAL A 407 -43.15 -1.27 2.78
C VAL A 407 -43.64 -2.63 3.33
N ASP A 408 -44.64 -2.61 4.22
CA ASP A 408 -45.37 -3.75 4.76
C ASP A 408 -46.88 -3.38 4.83
N PRO A 409 -47.62 -3.39 3.72
CA PRO A 409 -49.02 -2.94 3.68
C PRO A 409 -49.99 -3.89 4.42
N LEU A 410 -49.56 -5.12 4.68
CA LEU A 410 -50.31 -6.18 5.37
C LEU A 410 -49.99 -6.27 6.88
N GLY A 411 -48.91 -5.63 7.34
CA GLY A 411 -48.48 -5.67 8.74
C GLY A 411 -47.91 -7.03 9.17
N LEU A 412 -47.33 -7.80 8.24
CA LEU A 412 -46.83 -9.16 8.50
C LEU A 412 -45.51 -9.20 9.28
N ARG A 413 -44.66 -8.18 9.09
CA ARG A 413 -43.32 -8.06 9.69
C ARG A 413 -43.15 -6.79 10.53
N THR A 414 -44.25 -6.13 10.87
CA THR A 414 -44.30 -4.94 11.72
C THR A 414 -44.86 -5.26 13.10
N ILE A 415 -44.14 -4.90 14.16
CA ILE A 415 -44.61 -4.84 15.54
C ILE A 415 -44.90 -3.38 15.89
N GLY A 416 -46.09 -3.11 16.43
CA GLY A 416 -46.42 -1.79 16.97
C GLY A 416 -46.03 -1.68 18.44
N VAL A 417 -45.32 -0.62 18.85
CA VAL A 417 -45.07 -0.30 20.26
C VAL A 417 -45.73 1.03 20.58
N ILE A 418 -46.55 1.07 21.63
CA ILE A 418 -47.23 2.28 22.10
C ILE A 418 -46.62 2.70 23.43
N THR A 419 -45.94 3.84 23.42
CA THR A 419 -45.32 4.46 24.59
C THR A 419 -46.24 5.51 25.22
N LYS A 420 -45.87 6.04 26.38
CA LYS A 420 -46.61 7.06 27.14
C LYS A 420 -48.04 6.63 27.50
N MET A 421 -48.25 5.33 27.75
CA MET A 421 -49.56 4.77 28.14
C MET A 421 -50.08 5.32 29.48
N ASP A 422 -49.25 6.01 30.25
CA ASP A 422 -49.53 6.78 31.46
C ASP A 422 -50.20 8.14 31.23
N LEU A 423 -50.10 8.70 30.01
CA LEU A 423 -50.65 10.03 29.69
C LEU A 423 -52.09 9.99 29.13
N VAL A 424 -52.65 8.80 28.92
CA VAL A 424 -54.00 8.60 28.38
C VAL A 424 -54.87 7.81 29.35
N PRO A 425 -56.22 7.98 29.33
CA PRO A 425 -57.12 7.12 30.07
C PRO A 425 -56.90 5.63 29.71
N PRO A 426 -56.88 4.71 30.69
CA PRO A 426 -56.65 3.28 30.46
C PRO A 426 -57.56 2.64 29.38
N GLU A 427 -58.84 3.03 29.34
CA GLU A 427 -59.81 2.59 28.33
C GLU A 427 -59.39 3.00 26.90
N GLN A 428 -58.90 4.24 26.74
CA GLN A 428 -58.36 4.73 25.47
C GLN A 428 -57.08 3.97 25.11
N GLY A 429 -56.21 3.71 26.08
CA GLY A 429 -55.02 2.87 25.91
C GLY A 429 -55.35 1.46 25.39
N ALA A 430 -56.34 0.79 25.99
CA ALA A 430 -56.81 -0.52 25.53
C ALA A 430 -57.46 -0.46 24.13
N SER A 431 -58.22 0.60 23.83
CA SER A 431 -58.78 0.84 22.50
C SER A 431 -57.72 1.06 21.41
N ILE A 432 -56.54 1.58 21.78
CA ILE A 432 -55.39 1.68 20.88
C ILE A 432 -54.70 0.30 20.74
N LEU A 433 -54.47 -0.42 21.85
CA LEU A 433 -53.81 -1.74 21.85
C LEU A 433 -54.58 -2.85 21.13
N THR A 434 -55.92 -2.82 21.14
CA THR A 434 -56.73 -3.74 20.32
C THR A 434 -56.50 -3.59 18.82
N GLY A 435 -55.87 -2.50 18.35
CA GLY A 435 -55.39 -2.35 16.98
C GLY A 435 -56.47 -2.23 15.90
N ASN A 436 -57.77 -2.22 16.26
CA ASN A 436 -58.91 -2.35 15.34
C ASN A 436 -58.92 -1.38 14.13
N ARG A 437 -58.28 -0.21 14.24
CA ARG A 437 -58.15 0.76 13.12
C ARG A 437 -57.03 0.42 12.13
N TYR A 438 -55.96 -0.21 12.61
CA TYR A 438 -54.72 -0.47 11.88
C TYR A 438 -54.12 -1.82 12.32
N PRO A 439 -54.75 -2.96 11.99
CA PRO A 439 -54.30 -4.27 12.45
C PRO A 439 -52.88 -4.58 11.94
N LEU A 440 -52.07 -5.18 12.82
CA LEU A 440 -50.73 -5.72 12.55
C LEU A 440 -50.73 -7.20 12.94
N HIS A 441 -50.15 -8.08 12.14
CA HIS A 441 -50.20 -9.53 12.37
C HIS A 441 -49.42 -9.95 13.63
N LEU A 442 -48.37 -9.21 13.97
CA LEU A 442 -47.54 -9.47 15.15
C LEU A 442 -48.09 -8.82 16.45
N GLY A 443 -49.11 -7.96 16.33
CA GLY A 443 -49.78 -7.27 17.44
C GLY A 443 -49.23 -5.88 17.76
N TYR A 444 -49.79 -5.28 18.81
CA TYR A 444 -49.31 -4.06 19.46
C TYR A 444 -48.94 -4.36 20.92
N VAL A 445 -47.86 -3.76 21.42
CA VAL A 445 -47.43 -3.86 22.82
C VAL A 445 -47.41 -2.48 23.48
N GLY A 446 -48.04 -2.35 24.65
CA GLY A 446 -48.12 -1.10 25.41
C GLY A 446 -47.07 -1.04 26.53
N VAL A 447 -46.31 0.07 26.60
CA VAL A 447 -45.19 0.23 27.55
C VAL A 447 -45.14 1.61 28.21
N VAL A 448 -44.64 1.65 29.45
CA VAL A 448 -44.43 2.85 30.28
C VAL A 448 -42.96 2.93 30.69
N CYS A 449 -42.10 3.28 29.72
CA CYS A 449 -40.64 3.31 29.87
C CYS A 449 -40.09 4.49 30.71
N LYS A 450 -40.85 5.00 31.69
CA LYS A 450 -40.48 6.15 32.52
C LYS A 450 -40.75 5.84 34.00
N PRO A 451 -39.76 6.00 34.90
CA PRO A 451 -39.97 5.76 36.33
C PRO A 451 -41.00 6.73 36.91
N SER A 452 -41.96 6.18 37.66
CA SER A 452 -42.96 6.94 38.40
C SER A 452 -42.53 7.10 39.87
N GLY A 453 -42.75 8.28 40.46
CA GLY A 453 -42.39 8.59 41.85
C GLY A 453 -40.93 9.02 42.07
N SER A 454 -40.53 9.15 43.33
CA SER A 454 -39.20 9.64 43.73
C SER A 454 -38.16 8.52 43.74
N LYS A 455 -37.16 8.61 42.86
CA LYS A 455 -36.05 7.64 42.74
C LYS A 455 -35.31 7.44 44.09
N SER A 456 -35.22 6.19 44.54
CA SER A 456 -34.40 5.83 45.71
C SER A 456 -32.91 5.95 45.38
N ARG A 457 -32.12 6.49 46.33
CA ARG A 457 -30.68 6.83 46.09
C ARG A 457 -29.77 5.62 45.82
N ARG A 458 -30.26 4.39 46.02
CA ARG A 458 -29.55 3.13 45.73
C ARG A 458 -30.07 2.37 44.50
N GLU A 459 -31.08 2.89 43.80
CA GLU A 459 -31.81 2.14 42.76
C GLU A 459 -31.34 2.53 41.34
N SER A 460 -31.26 1.55 40.44
CA SER A 460 -30.98 1.81 39.02
C SER A 460 -32.18 2.50 38.35
N THR A 461 -31.94 3.26 37.29
CA THR A 461 -33.04 3.95 36.58
C THR A 461 -34.01 2.95 35.94
N SER A 462 -33.52 1.78 35.49
CA SER A 462 -34.37 0.72 34.92
C SER A 462 -35.24 0.02 35.97
N ALA A 463 -34.69 -0.38 37.13
CA ALA A 463 -35.50 -1.05 38.15
C ALA A 463 -36.66 -0.17 38.64
N ALA A 464 -36.43 1.15 38.76
CA ALA A 464 -37.47 2.11 39.07
C ALA A 464 -38.51 2.30 37.93
N ALA A 465 -38.14 2.05 36.67
CA ALA A 465 -39.05 2.06 35.53
C ALA A 465 -39.87 0.77 35.44
N GLU A 466 -39.24 -0.39 35.57
CA GLU A 466 -39.89 -1.71 35.57
C GLU A 466 -40.89 -1.84 36.72
N ARG A 467 -40.55 -1.37 37.93
CA ARG A 467 -41.53 -1.29 39.04
C ARG A 467 -42.66 -0.31 38.73
N GLY A 468 -42.35 0.90 38.23
CA GLY A 468 -43.38 1.89 37.90
C GLY A 468 -44.36 1.44 36.81
N GLU A 469 -43.88 0.65 35.84
CA GLU A 469 -44.71 0.02 34.81
C GLU A 469 -45.57 -1.11 35.39
N HIS A 470 -44.99 -1.99 36.21
CA HIS A 470 -45.73 -3.07 36.88
C HIS A 470 -46.80 -2.52 37.83
N ASP A 471 -46.51 -1.44 38.57
CA ASP A 471 -47.47 -0.75 39.44
C ASP A 471 -48.61 -0.13 38.62
N TYR A 472 -48.31 0.49 37.45
CA TYR A 472 -49.32 1.09 36.58
C TYR A 472 -50.27 0.06 35.95
N PHE A 473 -49.73 -1.00 35.34
CA PHE A 473 -50.57 -2.05 34.74
C PHE A 473 -51.24 -2.94 35.81
N GLY A 474 -50.61 -3.10 36.98
CA GLY A 474 -51.20 -3.78 38.14
C GLY A 474 -52.43 -3.04 38.70
N ALA A 475 -52.37 -1.71 38.79
CA ALA A 475 -53.51 -0.89 39.23
C ALA A 475 -54.70 -0.94 38.24
N HIS A 476 -54.43 -1.08 36.94
CA HIS A 476 -55.45 -1.08 35.88
C HIS A 476 -55.72 -2.48 35.30
N LYS A 477 -55.49 -3.53 36.10
CA LYS A 477 -55.49 -4.93 35.65
C LYS A 477 -56.81 -5.36 34.99
N GLU A 478 -57.97 -4.92 35.47
CA GLU A 478 -59.26 -5.32 34.90
C GLU A 478 -59.42 -4.91 33.43
N ILE A 479 -58.79 -3.80 33.02
CA ILE A 479 -58.85 -3.27 31.65
C ILE A 479 -57.83 -3.99 30.76
N PHE A 480 -56.57 -4.10 31.21
CA PHE A 480 -55.48 -4.65 30.40
C PHE A 480 -55.36 -6.18 30.42
N ASN A 481 -55.94 -6.88 31.41
CA ASN A 481 -55.91 -8.35 31.51
C ASN A 481 -57.01 -9.04 30.65
N SER A 482 -57.69 -8.30 29.78
CA SER A 482 -58.45 -8.88 28.68
C SER A 482 -57.48 -9.59 27.73
N GLY A 483 -57.50 -10.94 27.72
CA GLY A 483 -56.41 -11.83 27.27
C GLY A 483 -55.98 -11.80 25.79
N SER A 484 -56.28 -10.73 25.05
CA SER A 484 -55.73 -10.42 23.73
C SER A 484 -54.75 -9.23 23.73
N LEU A 485 -54.57 -8.54 24.87
CA LEU A 485 -53.72 -7.35 24.98
C LEU A 485 -52.31 -7.72 25.45
N MET A 486 -51.29 -7.08 24.88
CA MET A 486 -49.89 -7.23 25.28
C MET A 486 -49.40 -5.93 25.94
N THR A 487 -48.87 -6.04 27.15
CA THR A 487 -48.36 -4.89 27.94
C THR A 487 -47.07 -5.25 28.67
N GLY A 488 -46.22 -4.26 28.89
CA GLY A 488 -44.98 -4.37 29.67
C GLY A 488 -43.72 -4.67 28.84
N THR A 489 -42.57 -4.21 29.32
CA THR A 489 -41.26 -4.37 28.66
C THR A 489 -40.85 -5.83 28.52
N ASP A 490 -41.16 -6.69 29.50
CA ASP A 490 -40.81 -8.12 29.43
C ASP A 490 -41.62 -8.91 28.39
N THR A 491 -42.87 -8.51 28.13
CA THR A 491 -43.64 -9.12 27.04
C THR A 491 -43.10 -8.65 25.69
N LEU A 492 -42.67 -7.38 25.58
CA LEU A 492 -41.95 -6.87 24.41
C LEU A 492 -40.61 -7.60 24.19
N ARG A 493 -39.74 -7.70 25.20
CA ARG A 493 -38.45 -8.42 25.14
C ARG A 493 -38.63 -9.84 24.59
N ARG A 494 -39.56 -10.61 25.17
CA ARG A 494 -39.88 -11.98 24.73
C ARG A 494 -40.43 -12.02 23.30
N ARG A 495 -41.36 -11.14 22.96
CA ARG A 495 -42.00 -11.11 21.64
C ARG A 495 -41.03 -10.73 20.52
N LEU A 496 -40.08 -9.84 20.79
CA LEU A 496 -39.01 -9.51 19.86
C LEU A 496 -38.09 -10.71 19.60
N MET A 497 -37.76 -11.49 20.63
CA MET A 497 -36.95 -12.70 20.53
C MET A 497 -37.66 -13.80 19.71
N GLU A 498 -38.93 -14.11 20.02
CA GLU A 498 -39.76 -15.06 19.26
C GLU A 498 -39.83 -14.73 17.76
N VAL A 499 -40.08 -13.46 17.44
CA VAL A 499 -40.24 -13.00 16.05
C VAL A 499 -38.89 -12.96 15.32
N LEU A 500 -37.81 -12.53 15.99
CA LEU A 500 -36.48 -12.51 15.40
C LEU A 500 -35.99 -13.92 15.08
N GLU A 501 -36.14 -14.87 16.00
CA GLU A 501 -35.79 -16.26 15.77
C GLU A 501 -36.61 -16.88 14.64
N SER A 502 -37.95 -16.73 14.67
CA SER A 502 -38.83 -17.25 13.63
C SER A 502 -38.49 -16.67 12.25
N SER A 503 -38.20 -15.38 12.17
CA SER A 503 -37.77 -14.71 10.94
C SER A 503 -36.41 -15.21 10.45
N MET A 504 -35.39 -15.22 11.31
CA MET A 504 -34.05 -15.73 10.97
C MET A 504 -34.11 -17.20 10.52
N ALA A 505 -34.78 -18.07 11.27
CA ALA A 505 -34.94 -19.49 10.96
C ALA A 505 -35.71 -19.75 9.66
N SER A 506 -36.58 -18.82 9.22
CA SER A 506 -37.23 -18.88 7.91
C SER A 506 -36.30 -18.42 6.78
N SER A 507 -35.50 -17.38 7.00
CA SER A 507 -34.50 -16.89 6.05
C SER A 507 -33.28 -17.83 5.88
N LEU A 508 -32.99 -18.65 6.89
CA LEU A 508 -31.76 -19.44 7.01
C LEU A 508 -31.48 -20.30 5.76
N HIS A 509 -32.48 -21.02 5.24
CA HIS A 509 -32.29 -21.86 4.05
C HIS A 509 -31.96 -21.06 2.79
N GLY A 510 -32.61 -19.91 2.60
CA GLY A 510 -32.29 -19.00 1.49
C GLY A 510 -30.86 -18.45 1.57
N ILE A 511 -30.41 -18.13 2.79
CA ILE A 511 -29.06 -17.62 3.06
C ILE A 511 -28.01 -18.72 2.91
N THR A 512 -28.26 -19.97 3.36
CA THR A 512 -27.36 -21.10 3.10
C THR A 512 -27.18 -21.34 1.60
N ASN A 513 -28.26 -21.30 0.82
CA ASN A 513 -28.18 -21.46 -0.64
C ASN A 513 -27.40 -20.31 -1.30
N ALA A 514 -27.58 -19.07 -0.83
CA ALA A 514 -26.85 -17.91 -1.33
C ALA A 514 -25.35 -17.95 -0.96
N VAL A 515 -25.02 -18.29 0.29
CA VAL A 515 -23.64 -18.48 0.77
C VAL A 515 -22.95 -19.61 0.01
N GLN A 516 -23.64 -20.71 -0.29
CA GLN A 516 -23.08 -21.79 -1.11
C GLN A 516 -22.74 -21.31 -2.52
N LEU A 517 -23.66 -20.60 -3.21
CA LEU A 517 -23.43 -20.08 -4.56
C LEU A 517 -22.25 -19.08 -4.59
N GLU A 518 -22.18 -18.18 -3.60
CA GLU A 518 -21.09 -17.22 -3.41
C GLU A 518 -19.74 -17.90 -3.11
N LEU A 519 -19.75 -19.00 -2.33
CA LEU A 519 -18.56 -19.81 -2.05
C LEU A 519 -18.11 -20.61 -3.28
N GLU A 520 -19.04 -21.13 -4.08
CA GLU A 520 -18.76 -21.80 -5.35
C GLU A 520 -18.15 -20.82 -6.36
N GLU A 521 -18.69 -19.60 -6.49
CA GLU A 521 -18.08 -18.56 -7.34
C GLU A 521 -16.70 -18.15 -6.82
N ALA A 522 -16.54 -17.84 -5.52
CA ALA A 522 -15.25 -17.47 -4.95
C ALA A 522 -14.19 -18.58 -5.13
N THR A 523 -14.59 -19.84 -4.98
CA THR A 523 -13.74 -21.00 -5.22
C THR A 523 -13.38 -21.17 -6.69
N TYR A 524 -14.32 -20.98 -7.61
CA TYR A 524 -14.07 -20.99 -9.05
C TYR A 524 -13.10 -19.87 -9.47
N GLN A 525 -13.34 -18.63 -9.00
CA GLN A 525 -12.44 -17.51 -9.24
C GLN A 525 -11.03 -17.77 -8.71
N PHE A 526 -10.90 -18.28 -7.49
CA PHE A 526 -9.61 -18.59 -6.85
C PHE A 526 -8.84 -19.67 -7.63
N LYS A 527 -9.54 -20.71 -8.07
CA LYS A 527 -8.98 -21.78 -8.90
C LYS A 527 -8.53 -21.29 -10.28
N VAL A 528 -9.35 -20.51 -10.99
CA VAL A 528 -9.05 -20.03 -12.36
C VAL A 528 -7.95 -18.95 -12.36
N GLN A 529 -7.90 -18.07 -11.36
CA GLN A 529 -6.94 -16.96 -11.32
C GLN A 529 -5.60 -17.35 -10.66
N TYR A 530 -5.62 -18.27 -9.69
CA TYR A 530 -4.48 -18.54 -8.82
C TYR A 530 -4.11 -20.04 -8.69
N ASN A 531 -4.77 -20.95 -9.44
CA ASN A 531 -4.53 -22.40 -9.42
C ASN A 531 -4.56 -22.99 -8.00
N ASP A 532 -5.45 -22.49 -7.14
CA ASP A 532 -5.56 -22.84 -5.72
C ASP A 532 -4.29 -22.58 -4.86
N ARG A 533 -3.26 -21.86 -5.35
CA ARG A 533 -2.06 -21.47 -4.58
C ARG A 533 -2.42 -20.47 -3.49
N ARG A 534 -2.57 -20.90 -2.24
CA ARG A 534 -2.65 -19.99 -1.08
C ARG A 534 -1.37 -19.16 -0.90
N ILE A 535 -1.49 -17.92 -0.43
CA ILE A 535 -0.38 -17.01 -0.11
C ILE A 535 -0.65 -16.33 1.25
N SER A 536 0.38 -16.17 2.08
CA SER A 536 0.34 -15.32 3.27
C SER A 536 1.14 -14.02 3.06
N ALA A 537 0.82 -12.97 3.81
CA ALA A 537 1.53 -11.69 3.69
C ALA A 537 3.00 -11.81 4.14
N GLU A 538 3.28 -12.60 5.18
CA GLU A 538 4.62 -12.93 5.66
C GLU A 538 5.43 -13.69 4.60
N SER A 539 4.82 -14.69 3.96
CA SER A 539 5.43 -15.46 2.89
C SER A 539 5.75 -14.58 1.67
N TYR A 540 4.90 -13.59 1.36
CA TYR A 540 5.17 -12.63 0.30
C TYR A 540 6.36 -11.73 0.65
N VAL A 541 6.39 -11.13 1.84
CA VAL A 541 7.54 -10.31 2.29
C VAL A 541 8.84 -11.11 2.20
N ALA A 542 8.88 -12.34 2.72
CA ALA A 542 10.05 -13.22 2.63
C ALA A 542 10.48 -13.48 1.16
N GLU A 543 9.55 -13.84 0.28
CA GLU A 543 9.81 -14.06 -1.16
C GLU A 543 10.39 -12.78 -1.83
N THR A 544 9.89 -11.59 -1.47
CA THR A 544 10.44 -10.31 -1.99
C THR A 544 11.82 -9.96 -1.45
N VAL A 545 12.10 -10.24 -0.18
CA VAL A 545 13.38 -9.93 0.49
C VAL A 545 14.47 -10.90 0.06
N ASP A 546 14.17 -12.18 -0.15
CA ASP A 546 15.17 -13.14 -0.65
C ASP A 546 15.46 -12.93 -2.14
N LEU A 547 14.49 -12.46 -2.94
CA LEU A 547 14.74 -11.99 -4.31
C LEU A 547 15.65 -10.75 -4.34
N LEU A 548 15.53 -9.84 -3.36
CA LEU A 548 16.44 -8.71 -3.19
C LEU A 548 17.88 -9.18 -2.92
N LYS A 549 18.06 -10.13 -1.99
CA LYS A 549 19.36 -10.73 -1.65
C LYS A 549 19.97 -11.49 -2.83
N ALA A 550 19.16 -12.23 -3.58
CA ALA A 550 19.59 -12.98 -4.77
C ALA A 550 20.21 -12.03 -5.81
N ARG A 551 19.49 -10.97 -6.20
CA ARG A 551 20.01 -9.94 -7.11
C ARG A 551 21.24 -9.24 -6.54
N PHE A 552 21.22 -8.84 -5.27
CA PHE A 552 22.37 -8.20 -4.62
C PHE A 552 23.65 -9.04 -4.76
N ARG A 553 23.54 -10.37 -4.59
CA ARG A 553 24.64 -11.33 -4.77
C ARG A 553 25.13 -11.45 -6.22
N GLU A 554 24.25 -11.26 -7.21
CA GLU A 554 24.65 -11.13 -8.62
C GLU A 554 25.46 -9.85 -8.85
N PHE A 555 25.00 -8.70 -8.32
CA PHE A 555 25.69 -7.43 -8.43
C PHE A 555 27.06 -7.41 -7.72
N THR A 556 27.24 -8.18 -6.62
CA THR A 556 28.56 -8.41 -5.99
C THR A 556 29.61 -8.89 -7.01
N MET A 557 29.22 -9.60 -8.08
CA MET A 557 30.18 -10.07 -9.10
C MET A 557 30.81 -8.95 -9.93
N GLN A 558 30.14 -7.79 -10.04
CA GLN A 558 30.66 -6.61 -10.74
C GLN A 558 31.71 -5.87 -9.89
N PHE A 559 31.63 -5.98 -8.56
CA PHE A 559 32.48 -5.28 -7.59
C PHE A 559 33.67 -6.12 -7.12
N LYS A 560 34.20 -6.95 -8.02
CA LYS A 560 35.46 -7.68 -7.80
C LYS A 560 36.65 -6.77 -8.10
N LYS A 561 37.71 -6.84 -7.28
CA LYS A 561 38.97 -6.05 -7.38
C LYS A 561 39.45 -5.74 -8.82
N PRO A 562 39.42 -6.65 -9.82
CA PRO A 562 39.85 -6.33 -11.18
C PRO A 562 39.00 -5.26 -11.89
N GLN A 563 37.67 -5.27 -11.73
CA GLN A 563 36.79 -4.27 -12.36
C GLN A 563 36.94 -2.91 -11.70
N ILE A 564 37.10 -2.89 -10.37
CA ILE A 564 37.38 -1.67 -9.60
C ILE A 564 38.73 -1.08 -10.00
N ARG A 565 39.80 -1.88 -10.12
CA ARG A 565 41.10 -1.40 -10.63
C ARG A 565 40.93 -0.76 -12.01
N ALA A 566 40.22 -1.40 -12.93
CA ALA A 566 39.97 -0.84 -14.26
C ALA A 566 39.24 0.52 -14.20
N LYS A 567 38.22 0.66 -13.35
CA LYS A 567 37.47 1.92 -13.21
C LYS A 567 38.25 3.02 -12.48
N LEU A 568 39.07 2.67 -11.49
CA LEU A 568 40.01 3.60 -10.84
C LEU A 568 41.14 4.03 -11.78
N LYS A 569 41.63 3.12 -12.62
CA LYS A 569 42.64 3.39 -13.65
C LYS A 569 42.10 4.36 -14.70
N GLU A 570 40.86 4.17 -15.18
CA GLU A 570 40.21 5.13 -16.10
C GLU A 570 40.14 6.55 -15.51
N MET A 571 39.73 6.70 -14.23
CA MET A 571 39.72 7.99 -13.54
C MET A 571 41.13 8.60 -13.38
N LEU A 572 42.13 7.77 -13.09
CA LEU A 572 43.52 8.23 -12.97
C LEU A 572 44.15 8.55 -14.34
N ASP A 573 43.76 7.88 -15.42
CA ASP A 573 44.20 8.20 -16.79
C ASP A 573 43.63 9.55 -17.26
N GLU A 574 42.38 9.87 -16.90
CA GLU A 574 41.80 11.21 -17.10
C GLU A 574 42.62 12.29 -16.35
N LYS A 575 42.96 12.04 -15.08
CA LYS A 575 43.84 12.93 -14.29
C LYS A 575 45.26 13.04 -14.86
N VAL A 576 45.88 11.94 -15.31
CA VAL A 576 47.20 11.96 -15.98
C VAL A 576 47.14 12.86 -17.21
N MET A 577 46.08 12.75 -18.01
CA MET A 577 45.88 13.61 -19.17
C MET A 577 45.65 15.08 -18.78
N ASP A 578 44.97 15.39 -17.67
CA ASP A 578 44.83 16.77 -17.17
C ASP A 578 46.18 17.35 -16.73
N VAL A 579 47.01 16.57 -16.02
CA VAL A 579 48.36 16.98 -15.58
C VAL A 579 49.28 17.22 -16.77
N LEU A 580 49.24 16.36 -17.79
CA LEU A 580 49.98 16.52 -19.04
C LEU A 580 49.51 17.74 -19.85
N GLU A 581 48.22 18.04 -19.86
CA GLU A 581 47.68 19.25 -20.49
C GLU A 581 48.16 20.53 -19.77
N GLN A 582 48.05 20.57 -18.44
CA GLN A 582 48.42 21.75 -17.64
C GLN A 582 49.92 22.07 -17.68
N LEU A 583 50.78 21.05 -17.62
CA LEU A 583 52.23 21.24 -17.52
C LEU A 583 52.95 21.13 -18.86
N TYR A 584 52.64 20.12 -19.68
CA TYR A 584 53.38 19.85 -20.91
C TYR A 584 52.73 20.53 -22.12
N TRP A 585 51.50 20.20 -22.50
CA TRP A 585 50.97 20.60 -23.82
C TRP A 585 50.80 22.12 -24.03
N LEU A 586 50.70 22.90 -22.95
CA LEU A 586 50.65 24.37 -22.99
C LEU A 586 52.04 25.05 -23.11
N ASP A 587 53.13 24.29 -22.95
CA ASP A 587 54.50 24.80 -23.04
C ASP A 587 55.03 24.81 -24.48
N LYS A 588 55.57 25.95 -24.89
CA LYS A 588 56.17 26.18 -26.20
C LYS A 588 57.46 25.36 -26.41
N ARG A 589 58.13 24.92 -25.34
CA ARG A 589 59.37 24.15 -25.39
C ARG A 589 59.17 22.64 -25.64
N VAL A 590 57.94 22.14 -25.71
CA VAL A 590 57.67 20.70 -25.96
C VAL A 590 58.31 20.13 -27.25
N PRO A 591 58.43 20.87 -28.37
CA PRO A 591 59.17 20.39 -29.53
C PRO A 591 60.64 20.09 -29.22
N GLU A 592 61.30 20.91 -28.39
CA GLU A 592 62.69 20.70 -27.94
C GLU A 592 62.83 19.34 -27.24
N LEU A 593 61.87 18.98 -26.37
CA LEU A 593 61.85 17.67 -25.70
C LEU A 593 61.65 16.50 -26.69
N GLY A 594 60.94 16.73 -27.79
CA GLY A 594 60.81 15.75 -28.89
C GLY A 594 62.12 15.57 -29.67
N GLU A 595 62.83 16.66 -29.96
CA GLU A 595 64.13 16.65 -30.64
C GLU A 595 65.23 16.04 -29.75
N LEU A 596 65.24 16.36 -28.44
CA LEU A 596 66.11 15.72 -27.45
C LEU A 596 65.86 14.21 -27.36
N ALA A 597 64.60 13.77 -27.36
CA ALA A 597 64.24 12.35 -27.38
C ALA A 597 64.61 11.62 -28.70
N ALA A 598 64.77 12.36 -29.80
CA ALA A 598 65.24 11.82 -31.08
C ALA A 598 66.77 11.70 -31.17
N ASN A 599 67.51 12.56 -30.46
CA ASN A 599 68.98 12.65 -30.51
C ASN A 599 69.67 11.52 -29.71
N PRO A 600 70.36 10.54 -30.35
CA PRO A 600 70.89 9.38 -29.64
C PRO A 600 72.06 9.67 -28.70
N LYS A 601 72.69 10.85 -28.80
CA LYS A 601 73.93 11.21 -28.10
C LYS A 601 73.72 11.79 -26.69
N VAL A 602 72.50 12.20 -26.34
CA VAL A 602 72.19 12.86 -25.06
C VAL A 602 71.87 11.80 -24.00
N LYS A 603 72.54 11.81 -22.85
CA LYS A 603 72.19 10.94 -21.72
C LYS A 603 71.07 11.54 -20.86
N PRO A 604 70.36 10.72 -20.06
CA PRO A 604 69.43 11.23 -19.04
C PRO A 604 70.07 12.28 -18.11
N GLU A 605 71.34 12.11 -17.73
CA GLU A 605 72.13 13.04 -16.92
C GLU A 605 72.30 14.43 -17.57
N ASP A 606 72.43 14.48 -18.90
CA ASP A 606 72.74 15.70 -19.67
C ASP A 606 71.49 16.59 -19.92
N VAL A 607 70.30 16.11 -19.57
CA VAL A 607 69.04 16.85 -19.78
C VAL A 607 68.92 18.02 -18.79
N GLU A 608 68.51 19.18 -19.31
CA GLU A 608 68.27 20.41 -18.53
C GLU A 608 67.39 20.15 -17.30
N PRO A 609 67.80 20.56 -16.07
CA PRO A 609 67.06 20.31 -14.83
C PRO A 609 65.60 20.77 -14.85
N TYR A 610 65.26 21.76 -15.70
CA TYR A 610 63.90 22.18 -15.99
C TYR A 610 62.95 20.99 -16.25
N TRP A 611 63.36 20.01 -17.06
CA TRP A 611 62.50 18.88 -17.41
C TRP A 611 62.34 17.87 -16.27
N ARG A 612 63.34 17.74 -15.38
CA ARG A 612 63.23 16.90 -14.16
C ARG A 612 62.26 17.51 -13.17
N HIS A 613 62.42 18.78 -12.82
CA HIS A 613 61.50 19.48 -11.92
C HIS A 613 60.06 19.53 -12.47
N LYS A 614 59.90 19.51 -13.78
CA LYS A 614 58.59 19.41 -14.45
C LYS A 614 57.95 18.02 -14.31
N LEU A 615 58.75 16.95 -14.37
CA LEU A 615 58.30 15.58 -14.10
C LEU A 615 57.98 15.39 -12.61
N GLU A 616 58.83 15.88 -11.71
CA GLU A 616 58.61 15.88 -10.25
C GLU A 616 57.30 16.61 -9.88
N ALA A 617 57.07 17.78 -10.49
CA ALA A 617 55.83 18.55 -10.31
C ALA A 617 54.60 17.80 -10.83
N ALA A 618 54.70 17.14 -11.99
CA ALA A 618 53.62 16.32 -12.55
C ALA A 618 53.29 15.12 -11.65
N SER A 619 54.32 14.40 -11.19
CA SER A 619 54.17 13.26 -10.28
C SER A 619 53.60 13.68 -8.92
N SER A 620 54.07 14.79 -8.35
CA SER A 620 53.50 15.39 -7.14
C SER A 620 52.04 15.80 -7.33
N LEU A 621 51.69 16.43 -8.46
CA LEU A 621 50.32 16.88 -8.72
C LEU A 621 49.36 15.68 -8.83
N LEU A 622 49.77 14.60 -9.49
CA LEU A 622 48.99 13.35 -9.59
C LEU A 622 48.83 12.68 -8.23
N THR A 623 49.95 12.39 -7.53
CA THR A 623 49.98 11.62 -6.28
C THR A 623 49.40 12.37 -5.07
N LYS A 624 49.34 13.71 -5.11
CA LYS A 624 48.75 14.56 -4.08
C LYS A 624 47.37 15.10 -4.46
N SER A 625 46.76 14.60 -5.54
CA SER A 625 45.42 15.02 -6.03
C SER A 625 44.22 14.50 -5.21
N GLY A 626 44.41 14.03 -3.98
CA GLY A 626 43.34 13.44 -3.16
C GLY A 626 42.82 12.09 -3.70
N VAL A 627 43.72 11.27 -4.24
CA VAL A 627 43.40 9.99 -4.92
C VAL A 627 42.57 9.05 -4.03
N GLY A 628 42.83 8.98 -2.72
CA GLY A 628 42.05 8.13 -1.80
C GLY A 628 40.60 8.59 -1.63
N ARG A 629 40.37 9.90 -1.58
CA ARG A 629 39.02 10.48 -1.53
C ARG A 629 38.26 10.21 -2.83
N ASP A 630 38.87 10.51 -3.97
CA ASP A 630 38.18 10.38 -5.26
C ASP A 630 37.94 8.91 -5.63
N SER A 631 38.89 8.02 -5.29
CA SER A 631 38.72 6.57 -5.48
C SER A 631 37.60 5.98 -4.61
N THR A 632 37.50 6.40 -3.34
CA THR A 632 36.46 5.91 -2.43
C THR A 632 35.08 6.47 -2.77
N LEU A 633 34.99 7.74 -3.16
CA LEU A 633 33.74 8.33 -3.64
C LEU A 633 33.27 7.66 -4.95
N LEU A 634 34.15 7.45 -5.93
CA LEU A 634 33.80 6.80 -7.19
C LEU A 634 33.23 5.38 -7.00
N VAL A 635 33.81 4.59 -6.09
CA VAL A 635 33.30 3.25 -5.77
C VAL A 635 32.01 3.30 -4.95
N ALA A 636 31.91 4.23 -3.98
CA ALA A 636 30.70 4.41 -3.19
C ALA A 636 29.51 4.89 -4.02
N ASP A 637 29.69 5.85 -4.92
CA ASP A 637 28.64 6.34 -5.84
C ASP A 637 28.23 5.26 -6.86
N GLY A 638 29.17 4.41 -7.29
CA GLY A 638 28.87 3.21 -8.05
C GLY A 638 27.96 2.23 -7.30
N LEU A 639 28.21 1.97 -6.02
CA LEU A 639 27.33 1.17 -5.18
C LEU A 639 25.95 1.81 -4.99
N ARG A 640 25.89 3.13 -4.72
CA ARG A 640 24.63 3.87 -4.56
C ARG A 640 23.74 3.75 -5.79
N ALA A 641 24.28 4.06 -6.97
CA ALA A 641 23.54 4.00 -8.24
C ALA A 641 23.01 2.60 -8.55
N LEU A 642 23.74 1.55 -8.14
CA LEU A 642 23.27 0.17 -8.30
C LEU A 642 22.19 -0.21 -7.29
N ILE A 643 22.29 0.23 -6.05
CA ILE A 643 21.25 -0.03 -5.03
C ILE A 643 19.96 0.73 -5.38
N GLU A 644 20.06 1.95 -5.92
CA GLU A 644 18.93 2.64 -6.55
C GLU A 644 18.35 1.83 -7.72
N SER A 645 19.18 1.20 -8.56
CA SER A 645 18.70 0.36 -9.67
C SER A 645 18.05 -0.96 -9.22
N ILE A 646 18.54 -1.55 -8.12
CA ILE A 646 17.99 -2.75 -7.48
C ILE A 646 16.62 -2.43 -6.84
N ALA A 647 16.54 -1.34 -6.08
CA ALA A 647 15.32 -0.88 -5.41
C ALA A 647 14.26 -0.34 -6.39
N ALA A 648 14.67 0.12 -7.57
CA ALA A 648 13.76 0.46 -8.67
C ALA A 648 13.26 -0.75 -9.47
N GLY A 649 13.77 -1.96 -9.21
CA GLY A 649 13.33 -3.19 -9.85
C GLY A 649 12.15 -3.87 -9.14
N GLU A 650 11.37 -4.66 -9.89
CA GLU A 650 10.29 -5.48 -9.32
C GLU A 650 10.87 -6.45 -8.28
N PRO A 651 10.28 -6.62 -7.08
CA PRO A 651 8.92 -6.24 -6.69
C PRO A 651 8.80 -4.83 -6.07
N PHE A 652 9.92 -4.17 -5.73
CA PHE A 652 9.93 -2.90 -5.00
C PHE A 652 9.36 -1.71 -5.79
N THR A 653 9.13 -1.89 -7.09
CA THR A 653 8.27 -1.04 -7.94
C THR A 653 6.88 -0.78 -7.35
N PHE A 654 6.30 -1.74 -6.60
CA PHE A 654 5.01 -1.59 -5.92
C PHE A 654 5.13 -1.05 -4.49
N HIS A 655 6.36 -0.99 -3.94
CA HIS A 655 6.64 -0.74 -2.52
C HIS A 655 7.60 0.46 -2.34
N PRO A 656 7.21 1.68 -2.76
CA PRO A 656 8.11 2.84 -2.82
C PRO A 656 8.69 3.23 -1.45
N ARG A 657 7.93 3.04 -0.36
CA ARG A 657 8.40 3.25 1.02
C ARG A 657 9.56 2.31 1.39
N ALA A 658 9.47 1.04 1.01
CA ALA A 658 10.53 0.07 1.26
C ALA A 658 11.74 0.31 0.34
N ALA A 659 11.50 0.63 -0.93
CA ALA A 659 12.56 1.02 -1.88
C ALA A 659 13.39 2.21 -1.35
N GLU A 660 12.73 3.24 -0.82
CA GLU A 660 13.42 4.40 -0.22
C GLU A 660 14.22 3.99 1.03
N ARG A 661 13.64 3.20 1.95
CA ARG A 661 14.36 2.70 3.15
C ARG A 661 15.62 1.90 2.78
N ILE A 662 15.56 1.05 1.76
CA ILE A 662 16.72 0.28 1.26
C ILE A 662 17.86 1.21 0.80
N VAL A 663 17.53 2.27 0.03
CA VAL A 663 18.51 3.27 -0.41
C VAL A 663 19.06 4.08 0.77
N GLN A 664 18.21 4.48 1.73
CA GLN A 664 18.63 5.18 2.94
C GLN A 664 19.61 4.33 3.78
N PHE A 665 19.36 3.03 3.96
CA PHE A 665 20.26 2.12 4.70
C PHE A 665 21.63 2.00 4.01
N ALA A 666 21.65 1.86 2.68
CA ALA A 666 22.91 1.89 1.91
C ALA A 666 23.67 3.20 2.10
N HIS A 667 22.97 4.33 2.06
CA HIS A 667 23.57 5.65 2.24
C HIS A 667 24.17 5.84 3.64
N MET A 668 23.55 5.29 4.68
CA MET A 668 24.10 5.27 6.04
C MET A 668 25.38 4.44 6.14
N ILE A 669 25.34 3.16 5.75
CA ILE A 669 26.50 2.24 5.85
C ILE A 669 27.70 2.80 5.08
N LEU A 670 27.49 3.33 3.87
CA LEU A 670 28.56 3.92 3.06
C LEU A 670 29.11 5.21 3.67
N ARG A 671 28.25 6.13 4.13
CA ARG A 671 28.68 7.39 4.80
C ARG A 671 29.60 7.09 5.99
N ASP A 672 29.25 6.08 6.77
CA ASP A 672 29.94 5.71 8.02
C ASP A 672 31.21 4.86 7.77
N ARG A 673 31.62 4.69 6.50
CA ARG A 673 32.88 4.04 6.09
C ARG A 673 33.77 4.88 5.18
N ILE A 674 33.20 5.65 4.23
CA ILE A 674 33.95 6.45 3.23
C ILE A 674 35.09 7.26 3.86
N GLY A 675 34.85 7.94 4.98
CA GLY A 675 35.87 8.76 5.63
C GLY A 675 37.09 7.96 6.12
N PHE A 676 36.86 6.78 6.69
CA PHE A 676 37.93 5.89 7.16
C PHE A 676 38.67 5.25 5.99
N THR A 677 37.95 4.68 5.01
CA THR A 677 38.57 4.08 3.82
C THR A 677 39.39 5.10 3.04
N SER A 678 38.93 6.36 2.94
CA SER A 678 39.66 7.44 2.26
C SER A 678 41.01 7.72 2.92
N ASP A 679 41.06 7.77 4.26
CA ASP A 679 42.31 8.00 4.99
C ASP A 679 43.26 6.80 4.86
N GLN A 680 42.76 5.57 4.99
CA GLN A 680 43.58 4.37 4.78
C GLN A 680 44.19 4.33 3.37
N VAL A 681 43.41 4.62 2.33
CA VAL A 681 43.96 4.68 0.95
C VAL A 681 45.01 5.80 0.81
N GLU A 682 44.78 7.00 1.37
CA GLU A 682 45.75 8.10 1.35
C GLU A 682 47.06 7.79 2.09
N ASN A 683 46.99 6.99 3.17
CA ASN A 683 48.13 6.46 3.91
C ASN A 683 48.87 5.36 3.12
N CYS A 684 48.15 4.44 2.47
CA CYS A 684 48.75 3.35 1.70
C CYS A 684 49.43 3.83 0.40
N ILE A 685 48.96 4.92 -0.23
CA ILE A 685 49.66 5.56 -1.36
C ILE A 685 50.78 6.52 -0.95
N LYS A 686 51.02 6.70 0.36
CA LYS A 686 52.01 7.66 0.88
C LYS A 686 53.46 7.41 0.41
N PRO A 687 53.95 6.16 0.21
CA PRO A 687 55.29 5.93 -0.35
C PRO A 687 55.45 6.58 -1.74
N TYR A 688 54.47 6.37 -2.63
CA TYR A 688 54.48 6.88 -4.00
C TYR A 688 54.44 8.42 -4.12
N LYS A 689 54.22 9.16 -3.01
CA LYS A 689 54.27 10.63 -2.98
C LYS A 689 55.69 11.22 -2.89
N TYR A 690 56.69 10.36 -2.69
CA TYR A 690 58.10 10.74 -2.54
C TYR A 690 59.00 10.03 -3.56
N GLU A 691 58.82 8.74 -3.76
CA GLU A 691 59.63 7.92 -4.67
C GLU A 691 58.75 6.86 -5.35
N VAL A 692 59.01 6.61 -6.64
CA VAL A 692 58.29 5.59 -7.42
C VAL A 692 59.30 4.79 -8.24
N GLU A 693 59.70 3.64 -7.69
CA GLU A 693 60.42 2.61 -8.44
C GLU A 693 59.54 2.09 -9.58
N VAL A 694 60.13 1.84 -10.76
CA VAL A 694 59.43 1.37 -11.97
C VAL A 694 60.20 0.23 -12.62
N ASP A 695 59.58 -0.94 -12.73
CA ASP A 695 60.17 -2.08 -13.44
C ASP A 695 60.14 -1.86 -14.96
N SER A 696 61.14 -2.39 -15.67
CA SER A 696 61.17 -2.41 -17.13
C SER A 696 59.93 -3.08 -17.76
N ARG A 697 59.26 -4.00 -17.05
CA ARG A 697 57.99 -4.60 -17.48
C ARG A 697 56.81 -3.63 -17.35
N GLU A 698 56.71 -2.95 -16.21
CA GLU A 698 55.66 -1.95 -15.95
C GLU A 698 55.79 -0.79 -16.93
N TRP A 699 57.01 -0.31 -17.15
CA TRP A 699 57.36 0.69 -18.16
C TRP A 699 56.87 0.29 -19.57
N GLU A 700 57.05 -0.97 -19.98
CA GLU A 700 56.62 -1.46 -21.29
C GLU A 700 55.09 -1.50 -21.44
N MET A 701 54.36 -1.76 -20.34
CA MET A 701 52.90 -1.76 -20.30
C MET A 701 52.35 -0.33 -20.27
N GLY A 702 52.78 0.50 -19.33
CA GLY A 702 52.36 1.91 -19.22
C GLY A 702 52.66 2.74 -20.46
N ARG A 703 53.76 2.44 -21.19
CA ARG A 703 54.04 3.05 -22.51
C ARG A 703 53.08 2.61 -23.61
N LYS A 704 52.59 1.35 -23.60
CA LYS A 704 51.59 0.87 -24.56
C LYS A 704 50.24 1.56 -24.29
N GLU A 705 49.81 1.54 -23.03
CA GLU A 705 48.59 2.22 -22.59
C GLU A 705 48.63 3.73 -22.86
N ALA A 706 49.77 4.41 -22.62
CA ALA A 706 49.93 5.83 -22.92
C ALA A 706 49.81 6.15 -24.43
N VAL A 707 50.28 5.26 -25.31
CA VAL A 707 50.09 5.39 -26.76
C VAL A 707 48.61 5.22 -27.14
N GLU A 708 47.93 4.22 -26.59
CA GLU A 708 46.49 3.98 -26.84
C GLU A 708 45.62 5.13 -26.33
N LEU A 709 45.94 5.67 -25.14
CA LEU A 709 45.30 6.84 -24.54
C LEU A 709 45.46 8.10 -25.41
N PHE A 710 46.66 8.32 -25.96
CA PHE A 710 46.94 9.45 -26.86
C PHE A 710 46.29 9.28 -28.24
N GLU A 711 46.16 8.06 -28.75
CA GLU A 711 45.45 7.78 -30.01
C GLU A 711 43.93 7.92 -29.85
N LYS A 712 43.37 7.52 -28.70
CA LYS A 712 41.97 7.81 -28.30
C LYS A 712 41.71 9.31 -28.25
N GLU A 713 42.57 10.07 -27.57
CA GLU A 713 42.48 11.53 -27.49
C GLU A 713 42.60 12.23 -28.86
N MET A 714 43.54 11.80 -29.69
CA MET A 714 43.70 12.29 -31.06
C MET A 714 42.44 12.04 -31.90
N SER A 715 41.81 10.86 -31.77
CA SER A 715 40.55 10.52 -32.43
C SER A 715 39.39 11.42 -31.97
N MET A 716 39.30 11.71 -30.67
CA MET A 716 38.31 12.65 -30.12
C MET A 716 38.53 14.08 -30.63
N CYS A 717 39.77 14.57 -30.67
CA CYS A 717 40.13 15.85 -31.25
C CYS A 717 39.74 15.94 -32.74
N GLU A 718 40.03 14.91 -33.53
CA GLU A 718 39.61 14.85 -34.92
C GLU A 718 38.09 14.85 -35.08
N SER A 719 37.36 14.15 -34.20
CA SER A 719 35.89 14.15 -34.20
C SER A 719 35.33 15.54 -33.95
N LYS A 720 35.86 16.27 -32.96
CA LYS A 720 35.45 17.67 -32.68
C LYS A 720 35.83 18.64 -33.80
N LEU A 721 36.96 18.44 -34.47
CA LEU A 721 37.32 19.20 -35.68
C LEU A 721 36.33 18.91 -36.84
N LYS A 722 35.90 17.65 -37.01
CA LYS A 722 34.86 17.25 -37.98
C LYS A 722 33.49 17.86 -37.65
N GLU A 723 33.09 17.93 -36.37
CA GLU A 723 31.89 18.64 -35.90
C GLU A 723 31.94 20.14 -36.22
N ILE A 724 33.02 20.84 -35.84
CA ILE A 724 33.18 22.28 -36.10
C ILE A 724 33.19 22.57 -37.61
N ARG A 725 33.88 21.75 -38.40
CA ARG A 725 33.88 21.85 -39.87
C ARG A 725 32.46 21.74 -40.46
N LYS A 726 31.58 20.94 -39.84
CA LYS A 726 30.16 20.85 -40.22
C LYS A 726 29.39 22.11 -39.81
N ARG A 727 29.56 22.61 -38.58
CA ARG A 727 28.91 23.86 -38.09
C ARG A 727 29.28 25.09 -38.92
N VAL A 728 30.57 25.22 -39.26
CA VAL A 728 31.13 26.39 -39.95
C VAL A 728 30.88 26.38 -41.47
N GLY A 729 30.35 25.29 -42.03
CA GLY A 729 30.01 25.21 -43.46
C GLY A 729 31.20 24.87 -44.37
N GLY A 730 32.08 23.98 -43.92
CA GLY A 730 33.12 23.36 -44.76
C GLY A 730 34.56 23.79 -44.46
N SER A 731 35.51 22.99 -44.95
CA SER A 731 36.96 23.13 -44.69
C SER A 731 37.53 24.46 -45.15
N ARG A 732 37.16 24.95 -46.34
CA ARG A 732 37.66 26.20 -46.91
C ARG A 732 37.24 27.42 -46.09
N ARG A 733 35.98 27.47 -45.63
CA ARG A 733 35.46 28.54 -44.77
C ARG A 733 36.10 28.51 -43.38
N LEU A 734 36.23 27.31 -42.79
CA LEU A 734 36.93 27.14 -41.52
C LEU A 734 38.40 27.58 -41.60
N SER A 735 39.11 27.23 -42.68
CA SER A 735 40.51 27.64 -42.88
C SER A 735 40.67 29.17 -42.98
N GLY A 736 39.79 29.85 -43.73
CA GLY A 736 39.77 31.32 -43.80
C GLY A 736 39.49 31.97 -42.44
N LEU A 737 38.52 31.43 -41.69
CA LEU A 737 38.21 31.85 -40.32
C LEU A 737 39.39 31.66 -39.36
N MET A 738 40.08 30.51 -39.41
CA MET A 738 41.27 30.25 -38.61
C MET A 738 42.41 31.22 -38.95
N GLY A 739 42.57 31.58 -40.24
CA GLY A 739 43.51 32.63 -40.67
C GLY A 739 43.17 34.00 -40.07
N TYR A 740 41.89 34.41 -40.14
CA TYR A 740 41.41 35.66 -39.55
C TYR A 740 41.55 35.70 -38.02
N VAL A 741 41.29 34.59 -37.32
CA VAL A 741 41.53 34.50 -35.87
C VAL A 741 43.02 34.62 -35.54
N LYS A 742 43.92 34.04 -36.34
CA LYS A 742 45.37 34.19 -36.12
C LYS A 742 45.85 35.64 -36.32
N THR A 743 45.31 36.38 -37.28
CA THR A 743 45.67 37.81 -37.44
C THR A 743 45.03 38.70 -36.36
N LEU A 744 43.82 38.40 -35.88
CA LEU A 744 43.25 39.05 -34.70
C LEU A 744 44.12 38.81 -33.46
N GLU A 745 44.47 37.56 -33.16
CA GLU A 745 45.33 37.23 -32.02
C GLU A 745 46.72 37.88 -32.12
N GLN A 746 47.30 37.97 -33.31
CA GLN A 746 48.56 38.68 -33.50
C GLN A 746 48.42 40.18 -33.21
N ARG A 747 47.36 40.82 -33.72
CA ARG A 747 47.05 42.24 -33.45
C ARG A 747 46.74 42.50 -31.97
N GLU A 748 46.07 41.58 -31.29
CA GLU A 748 45.88 41.59 -29.83
C GLU A 748 47.22 41.49 -29.07
N LYS A 749 48.09 40.55 -29.47
CA LYS A 749 49.43 40.35 -28.87
C LYS A 749 50.34 41.56 -29.11
N GLU A 750 50.32 42.17 -30.29
CA GLU A 750 51.06 43.39 -30.61
C GLU A 750 50.53 44.61 -29.84
N ARG A 751 49.21 44.78 -29.72
CA ARG A 751 48.59 45.83 -28.87
C ARG A 751 48.97 45.66 -27.41
N LYS A 752 48.97 44.42 -26.91
CA LYS A 752 49.39 44.10 -25.53
C LYS A 752 50.90 44.29 -25.31
N ALA A 753 51.74 43.95 -26.28
CA ALA A 753 53.18 44.20 -26.22
C ALA A 753 53.49 45.70 -26.22
N ARG A 754 52.82 46.50 -27.06
CA ARG A 754 52.93 47.97 -27.03
C ARG A 754 52.54 48.53 -25.66
N ARG A 755 51.39 48.13 -25.11
CA ARG A 755 50.94 48.47 -23.75
C ARG A 755 51.84 47.96 -22.60
N LEU A 756 52.84 47.12 -22.88
CA LEU A 756 53.87 46.69 -21.92
C LEU A 756 55.23 47.40 -22.14
N LEU A 757 55.33 48.25 -23.17
CA LEU A 757 56.50 49.06 -23.51
C LEU A 757 56.23 50.57 -23.35
N THR A 758 54.96 50.99 -23.41
CA THR A 758 54.49 52.34 -23.07
C THR A 758 53.86 52.33 -21.69
N ASP A 759 54.58 52.83 -20.70
CA ASP A 759 54.21 52.84 -19.26
C ASP A 759 53.23 54.01 -18.93
N ASP A 760 52.13 54.08 -19.68
CA ASP A 760 51.20 55.22 -19.72
C ASP A 760 49.84 54.84 -19.09
N GLU A 761 49.60 55.24 -17.84
CA GLU A 761 48.36 55.01 -17.09
C GLU A 761 47.20 55.94 -17.55
N SER A 762 46.86 55.91 -18.84
CA SER A 762 45.79 56.71 -19.46
C SER A 762 44.60 55.84 -19.92
N PRO A 763 43.58 55.56 -19.08
CA PRO A 763 42.60 54.49 -19.32
C PRO A 763 41.32 54.86 -20.09
N GLU A 764 41.14 56.11 -20.55
CA GLU A 764 39.77 56.59 -20.91
C GLU A 764 39.38 56.51 -22.40
N ASP A 765 40.30 56.71 -23.34
CA ASP A 765 39.94 56.93 -24.77
C ASP A 765 39.72 55.62 -25.59
N ASP A 766 40.17 54.47 -25.08
CA ASP A 766 40.14 53.19 -25.82
C ASP A 766 38.78 52.45 -25.74
N SER A 767 37.75 53.13 -25.22
CA SER A 767 36.40 52.59 -24.93
C SER A 767 35.40 52.69 -26.08
N LYS A 768 35.71 53.41 -27.17
CA LYS A 768 34.79 53.72 -28.29
C LYS A 768 35.27 53.29 -29.69
N SER A 769 35.96 52.16 -29.82
CA SER A 769 36.44 51.70 -31.14
C SER A 769 36.52 50.17 -31.39
N VAL A 770 35.98 49.32 -30.51
CA VAL A 770 36.02 47.85 -30.68
C VAL A 770 34.70 47.14 -30.32
N ALA A 771 33.57 47.81 -30.54
CA ALA A 771 32.29 47.15 -30.73
C ALA A 771 32.05 46.96 -32.24
N ASP A 772 31.73 45.72 -32.64
CA ASP A 772 31.10 45.37 -33.91
C ASP A 772 31.73 45.85 -35.23
N ASP A 773 32.97 45.44 -35.49
CA ASP A 773 33.48 45.30 -36.87
C ASP A 773 34.27 43.98 -37.06
N TYR A 774 33.70 42.89 -36.54
CA TYR A 774 34.18 41.54 -36.81
C TYR A 774 33.68 41.06 -38.18
N GLN A 775 34.61 40.68 -39.06
CA GLN A 775 34.29 40.19 -40.42
C GLN A 775 33.43 38.91 -40.44
N TYR A 776 33.30 38.24 -39.29
CA TYR A 776 32.53 37.01 -39.12
C TYR A 776 31.75 37.04 -37.79
N PRO A 777 30.61 36.33 -37.68
CA PRO A 777 29.84 36.29 -36.43
C PRO A 777 30.69 35.77 -35.26
N PRO A 778 30.52 36.31 -34.03
CA PRO A 778 31.36 35.95 -32.89
C PRO A 778 31.32 34.46 -32.53
N ALA A 779 30.19 33.78 -32.75
CA ALA A 779 30.09 32.34 -32.59
C ALA A 779 31.00 31.55 -33.56
N GLN A 780 31.19 32.03 -34.80
CA GLN A 780 32.11 31.41 -35.76
C GLN A 780 33.58 31.71 -35.43
N ILE A 781 33.86 32.84 -34.77
CA ILE A 781 35.18 33.18 -34.23
C ILE A 781 35.53 32.28 -33.04
N LEU A 782 34.58 31.97 -32.16
CA LEU A 782 34.76 30.98 -31.08
C LEU A 782 34.98 29.57 -31.65
N ASP A 783 34.16 29.12 -32.61
CA ASP A 783 34.37 27.83 -33.30
C ASP A 783 35.74 27.75 -33.98
N ALA A 784 36.24 28.85 -34.56
CA ALA A 784 37.57 28.93 -35.15
C ALA A 784 38.70 28.93 -34.12
N ARG A 785 38.54 29.61 -32.96
CA ARG A 785 39.47 29.52 -31.82
C ARG A 785 39.55 28.07 -31.30
N HIS A 786 38.43 27.38 -31.14
CA HIS A 786 38.41 25.96 -30.78
C HIS A 786 39.05 25.07 -31.85
N ALA A 787 38.83 25.34 -33.14
CA ALA A 787 39.47 24.58 -34.23
C ALA A 787 41.00 24.76 -34.26
N ILE A 788 41.53 25.94 -33.91
CA ILE A 788 42.97 26.16 -33.72
C ILE A 788 43.48 25.32 -32.55
N LEU A 789 42.82 25.39 -31.39
CA LEU A 789 43.22 24.62 -30.20
C LEU A 789 43.23 23.10 -30.46
N TYR A 790 42.20 22.55 -31.12
CA TYR A 790 42.19 21.12 -31.49
C TYR A 790 43.24 20.75 -32.52
N ASN A 791 43.54 21.63 -33.48
CA ASN A 791 44.59 21.41 -34.48
C ASN A 791 45.98 21.39 -33.84
N ASP A 792 46.25 22.35 -32.96
CA ASP A 792 47.57 22.53 -32.36
C ASP A 792 47.81 21.45 -31.27
N ARG A 793 46.78 21.09 -30.48
CA ARG A 793 46.75 19.88 -29.61
C ARG A 793 47.01 18.60 -30.38
N MET A 794 46.36 18.42 -31.54
CA MET A 794 46.61 17.27 -32.44
C MET A 794 48.06 17.24 -32.96
N GLY A 795 48.67 18.40 -33.20
CA GLY A 795 50.10 18.52 -33.55
C GLY A 795 51.01 18.03 -32.43
N VAL A 796 50.79 18.51 -31.20
CA VAL A 796 51.53 18.08 -30.00
C VAL A 796 51.36 16.57 -29.76
N LEU A 797 50.12 16.06 -29.81
CA LEU A 797 49.84 14.63 -29.62
C LEU A 797 50.57 13.76 -30.68
N LYS A 798 50.56 14.16 -31.96
CA LYS A 798 51.26 13.42 -33.03
C LYS A 798 52.79 13.40 -32.80
N LEU A 799 53.37 14.51 -32.34
CA LEU A 799 54.79 14.60 -31.97
C LEU A 799 55.12 13.71 -30.76
N ARG A 800 54.29 13.70 -29.71
CA ARG A 800 54.52 12.88 -28.51
C ARG A 800 54.25 11.38 -28.74
N ILE A 801 53.26 11.00 -29.56
CA ILE A 801 53.08 9.61 -30.01
C ILE A 801 54.33 9.11 -30.76
N ALA A 802 54.94 9.93 -31.61
CA ALA A 802 56.19 9.59 -32.28
C ALA A 802 57.36 9.41 -31.29
N ALA A 803 57.46 10.28 -30.28
CA ALA A 803 58.45 10.14 -29.20
C ALA A 803 58.24 8.84 -28.40
N LEU A 804 57.02 8.51 -27.99
CA LEU A 804 56.71 7.27 -27.25
C LEU A 804 56.96 5.99 -28.07
N LYS A 805 56.80 6.05 -29.39
CA LYS A 805 57.11 4.93 -30.31
C LYS A 805 58.62 4.82 -30.65
N SER A 806 59.43 5.80 -30.27
CA SER A 806 60.89 5.83 -30.50
C SER A 806 61.65 4.69 -29.82
N LYS A 807 62.94 4.55 -30.13
CA LYS A 807 63.83 3.60 -29.45
C LYS A 807 64.20 4.04 -28.01
N ARG A 808 64.16 5.34 -27.67
CA ARG A 808 64.52 5.83 -26.31
C ARG A 808 63.46 5.47 -25.28
N CYS A 809 62.18 5.74 -25.54
CA CYS A 809 61.10 5.28 -24.65
C CYS A 809 60.95 3.74 -24.62
N LYS A 810 61.66 3.00 -25.49
CA LYS A 810 61.76 1.53 -25.47
C LYS A 810 62.99 0.99 -24.72
N ALA A 811 63.96 1.84 -24.35
CA ALA A 811 65.22 1.39 -23.77
C ALA A 811 65.09 0.94 -22.30
N GLY A 812 64.28 1.63 -21.50
CA GLY A 812 64.04 1.32 -20.09
C GLY A 812 63.52 2.52 -19.29
N PRO A 813 63.26 2.34 -17.98
CA PRO A 813 62.74 3.40 -17.10
C PRO A 813 63.72 4.56 -16.88
N GLU A 814 65.03 4.38 -17.16
CA GLU A 814 66.09 5.40 -17.16
C GLU A 814 65.84 6.62 -18.08
N ASN A 815 64.72 6.64 -18.82
CA ASN A 815 64.35 7.69 -19.77
C ASN A 815 63.01 8.36 -19.42
N ASP A 816 62.58 8.25 -18.15
CA ASP A 816 61.40 8.90 -17.56
C ASP A 816 61.26 10.40 -17.92
N VAL A 817 62.34 11.18 -17.78
CA VAL A 817 62.39 12.63 -18.09
C VAL A 817 61.99 12.93 -19.55
N LEU A 818 62.33 12.03 -20.49
CA LEU A 818 62.04 12.18 -21.92
C LEU A 818 60.63 11.70 -22.29
N CYS A 819 60.07 10.78 -21.49
CA CYS A 819 58.85 10.04 -21.76
C CYS A 819 57.84 10.13 -20.56
N PRO A 820 57.52 11.36 -20.07
CA PRO A 820 56.66 11.58 -18.90
C PRO A 820 55.29 10.89 -18.99
N GLU A 821 54.76 10.70 -20.19
CA GLU A 821 53.49 10.02 -20.42
C GLU A 821 53.51 8.54 -19.97
N ALA A 822 54.62 7.84 -20.24
CA ALA A 822 54.80 6.45 -19.83
C ALA A 822 55.02 6.36 -18.31
N PHE A 823 55.83 7.27 -17.74
CA PHE A 823 56.05 7.34 -16.29
C PHE A 823 54.75 7.58 -15.52
N LEU A 824 54.00 8.64 -15.86
CA LEU A 824 52.76 9.00 -15.16
C LEU A 824 51.66 7.93 -15.30
N ASN A 825 51.64 7.17 -16.41
CA ASN A 825 50.73 6.04 -16.57
C ASN A 825 51.09 4.87 -15.63
N VAL A 826 52.38 4.54 -15.47
CA VAL A 826 52.81 3.55 -14.45
C VAL A 826 52.47 4.02 -13.04
N VAL A 827 52.69 5.31 -12.71
CA VAL A 827 52.26 5.89 -11.42
C VAL A 827 50.76 5.70 -11.22
N ALA A 828 49.93 5.99 -12.24
CA ALA A 828 48.49 5.80 -12.19
C ALA A 828 48.07 4.33 -11.96
N ASP A 829 48.73 3.35 -12.59
CA ASP A 829 48.42 1.93 -12.35
C ASP A 829 48.85 1.44 -10.95
N LYS A 830 50.01 1.87 -10.43
CA LYS A 830 50.43 1.54 -9.04
C LYS A 830 49.47 2.13 -8.01
N LEU A 831 49.00 3.36 -8.23
CA LEU A 831 47.96 4.00 -7.42
C LEU A 831 46.63 3.25 -7.53
N ALA A 832 46.18 2.91 -8.75
CA ALA A 832 44.93 2.17 -8.98
C ALA A 832 44.94 0.78 -8.33
N TYR A 833 46.04 0.03 -8.47
CA TYR A 833 46.19 -1.32 -7.90
C TYR A 833 46.16 -1.29 -6.37
N THR A 834 46.89 -0.34 -5.77
CA THR A 834 46.95 -0.16 -4.32
C THR A 834 45.60 0.28 -3.76
N ALA A 835 44.99 1.33 -4.33
CA ALA A 835 43.68 1.81 -3.91
C ALA A 835 42.59 0.72 -4.05
N ALA A 836 42.55 -0.02 -5.16
CA ALA A 836 41.59 -1.11 -5.35
C ALA A 836 41.74 -2.25 -4.33
N MET A 837 42.94 -2.46 -3.76
CA MET A 837 43.14 -3.47 -2.72
C MET A 837 42.54 -3.05 -1.37
N PHE A 838 42.84 -1.84 -0.90
CA PHE A 838 42.34 -1.36 0.40
C PHE A 838 40.85 -1.02 0.36
N ILE A 839 40.32 -0.54 -0.78
CA ILE A 839 38.88 -0.33 -0.96
C ILE A 839 38.10 -1.66 -0.90
N ASN A 840 38.66 -2.76 -1.40
CA ASN A 840 38.02 -4.08 -1.28
C ASN A 840 37.82 -4.45 0.21
N ILE A 841 38.89 -4.39 0.99
CA ILE A 841 38.91 -4.84 2.40
C ILE A 841 38.06 -3.92 3.29
N GLU A 842 38.27 -2.61 3.22
CA GLU A 842 37.74 -1.66 4.21
C GLU A 842 36.34 -1.12 3.87
N LEU A 843 35.96 -1.10 2.58
CA LEU A 843 34.65 -0.63 2.14
C LEU A 843 33.77 -1.77 1.65
N LEU A 844 34.26 -2.60 0.72
CA LEU A 844 33.39 -3.54 0.00
C LEU A 844 33.05 -4.79 0.80
N ASP A 845 34.04 -5.49 1.36
CA ASP A 845 33.81 -6.71 2.13
C ASP A 845 32.95 -6.40 3.38
N GLN A 846 33.18 -5.24 4.00
CA GLN A 846 32.35 -4.69 5.08
C GLN A 846 30.91 -4.38 4.62
N PHE A 847 30.75 -3.70 3.48
CA PHE A 847 29.44 -3.34 2.95
C PHE A 847 28.62 -4.57 2.54
N PHE A 848 29.21 -5.52 1.81
CA PHE A 848 28.55 -6.76 1.39
C PHE A 848 28.17 -7.68 2.56
N TYR A 849 28.87 -7.57 3.70
CA TYR A 849 28.52 -8.28 4.94
C TYR A 849 27.42 -7.59 5.75
N GLN A 850 27.47 -6.26 5.90
CA GLN A 850 26.53 -5.53 6.76
C GLN A 850 25.18 -5.26 6.08
N PHE A 851 25.15 -4.94 4.78
CA PHE A 851 23.93 -4.49 4.10
C PHE A 851 22.79 -5.54 4.10
N PRO A 852 23.03 -6.84 3.83
CA PRO A 852 21.98 -7.86 3.94
C PRO A 852 21.42 -8.01 5.37
N ARG A 853 22.24 -7.76 6.40
CA ARG A 853 21.85 -7.88 7.82
C ARG A 853 20.97 -6.72 8.28
N GLU A 854 21.26 -5.50 7.84
CA GLU A 854 20.44 -4.32 8.09
C GLU A 854 19.10 -4.39 7.35
N ILE A 855 19.04 -5.10 6.21
CA ILE A 855 17.79 -5.47 5.55
C ILE A 855 17.00 -6.45 6.42
N ASP A 856 17.59 -7.57 6.83
CA ASP A 856 16.85 -8.60 7.58
C ASP A 856 16.33 -8.09 8.94
N SER A 857 17.09 -7.28 9.69
CA SER A 857 16.55 -6.66 10.90
C SER A 857 15.40 -5.70 10.59
N ARG A 858 15.63 -4.69 9.74
CA ARG A 858 14.71 -3.52 9.60
C ARG A 858 13.56 -3.71 8.61
N LEU A 859 13.59 -4.74 7.77
CA LEU A 859 12.57 -5.05 6.75
C LEU A 859 11.94 -6.44 6.91
N LEU A 860 12.36 -7.24 7.89
CA LEU A 860 11.72 -8.52 8.21
C LEU A 860 11.31 -8.64 9.69
N TYR A 861 12.21 -8.33 10.63
CA TYR A 861 11.97 -8.53 12.06
C TYR A 861 11.38 -7.32 12.80
N ASP A 862 11.68 -6.09 12.36
CA ASP A 862 11.13 -4.85 12.96
C ASP A 862 9.68 -4.53 12.53
N LEU A 863 9.09 -5.28 11.57
CA LEU A 863 7.76 -4.98 11.03
C LEU A 863 6.63 -5.57 11.89
N ASP A 864 5.64 -4.74 12.18
CA ASP A 864 4.44 -5.17 12.89
C ASP A 864 3.52 -6.00 11.97
N ARG A 865 2.72 -6.95 12.50
CA ARG A 865 1.85 -7.81 11.66
C ARG A 865 0.87 -7.01 10.78
N LYS A 866 0.48 -5.82 11.24
CA LYS A 866 -0.36 -4.89 10.47
C LYS A 866 0.40 -4.26 9.30
N GLU A 867 1.67 -3.90 9.50
CA GLU A 867 2.53 -3.32 8.46
C GLU A 867 2.89 -4.36 7.39
N ILE A 868 3.09 -5.62 7.77
CA ILE A 868 3.28 -6.76 6.84
C ILE A 868 2.05 -6.90 5.93
N VAL A 869 0.83 -6.80 6.47
CA VAL A 869 -0.42 -6.84 5.70
C VAL A 869 -0.63 -5.57 4.86
N GLU A 870 -0.24 -4.39 5.35
CA GLU A 870 -0.27 -3.14 4.56
C GLU A 870 0.68 -3.25 3.35
N PHE A 871 1.94 -3.66 3.58
CA PHE A 871 2.93 -3.92 2.53
C PHE A 871 2.41 -4.90 1.47
N ALA A 872 1.92 -6.08 1.88
CA ALA A 872 1.38 -7.06 0.93
C ALA A 872 0.14 -6.53 0.17
N ARG A 873 -0.62 -5.59 0.75
CA ARG A 873 -1.76 -4.92 0.11
C ARG A 873 -1.39 -3.68 -0.74
N GLU A 874 -0.15 -3.18 -0.70
CA GLU A 874 0.34 -2.15 -1.64
C GLU A 874 0.39 -2.70 -3.08
N ASN A 875 0.77 -3.98 -3.25
CA ASN A 875 0.78 -4.64 -4.56
C ASN A 875 -0.65 -5.03 -4.97
N PRO A 876 -1.21 -4.50 -6.08
CA PRO A 876 -2.61 -4.72 -6.45
C PRO A 876 -2.93 -6.15 -6.88
N ILE A 877 -1.93 -6.96 -7.27
CA ILE A 877 -2.11 -8.36 -7.65
C ILE A 877 -2.21 -9.23 -6.39
N VAL A 878 -1.25 -9.05 -5.47
CA VAL A 878 -1.22 -9.76 -4.17
C VAL A 878 -2.40 -9.36 -3.32
N ARG A 879 -2.77 -8.07 -3.31
CA ARG A 879 -3.99 -7.58 -2.65
C ARG A 879 -5.24 -8.32 -3.12
N ARG A 880 -5.50 -8.41 -4.43
CA ARG A 880 -6.68 -9.13 -4.95
C ARG A 880 -6.67 -10.60 -4.54
N HIS A 881 -5.50 -11.21 -4.51
CA HIS A 881 -5.33 -12.58 -4.09
C HIS A 881 -5.67 -12.77 -2.60
N LEU A 882 -5.11 -11.93 -1.73
CA LEU A 882 -5.40 -11.93 -0.29
C LEU A 882 -6.87 -11.59 0.00
N ASP A 883 -7.42 -10.56 -0.65
CA ASP A 883 -8.82 -10.13 -0.48
C ASP A 883 -9.81 -11.24 -0.96
N LEU A 884 -9.48 -11.98 -2.03
CA LEU A 884 -10.28 -13.14 -2.49
C LEU A 884 -10.11 -14.37 -1.59
N GLN A 885 -8.89 -14.64 -1.10
CA GLN A 885 -8.64 -15.73 -0.17
C GLN A 885 -9.34 -15.48 1.18
N GLU A 886 -9.28 -14.25 1.70
CA GLU A 886 -9.98 -13.83 2.92
C GLU A 886 -11.51 -13.98 2.76
N ARG A 887 -12.07 -13.62 1.59
CA ARG A 887 -13.49 -13.86 1.27
C ARG A 887 -13.82 -15.35 1.26
N LYS A 888 -13.01 -16.19 0.58
CA LYS A 888 -13.22 -17.64 0.50
C LYS A 888 -13.15 -18.29 1.87
N ASP A 889 -12.09 -18.03 2.64
CA ASP A 889 -11.86 -18.63 3.95
C ASP A 889 -12.98 -18.29 4.95
N LYS A 890 -13.47 -17.03 4.94
CA LYS A 890 -14.62 -16.62 5.74
C LYS A 890 -15.94 -17.26 5.28
N LEU A 891 -16.15 -17.44 3.96
CA LEU A 891 -17.34 -18.13 3.43
C LEU A 891 -17.32 -19.63 3.77
N GLU A 892 -16.15 -20.28 3.74
CA GLU A 892 -15.97 -21.66 4.21
C GLU A 892 -16.30 -21.78 5.71
N GLU A 893 -15.85 -20.83 6.54
CA GLU A 893 -16.17 -20.79 7.98
C GLU A 893 -17.65 -20.55 8.26
N VAL A 894 -18.29 -19.58 7.58
CA VAL A 894 -19.73 -19.34 7.69
C VAL A 894 -20.53 -20.56 7.24
N MET A 895 -20.19 -21.19 6.11
CA MET A 895 -20.90 -22.39 5.63
C MET A 895 -20.73 -23.56 6.59
N LYS A 896 -19.56 -23.71 7.22
CA LYS A 896 -19.32 -24.68 8.30
C LYS A 896 -20.18 -24.40 9.54
N GLN A 897 -20.33 -23.14 9.95
CA GLN A 897 -21.23 -22.79 11.06
C GLN A 897 -22.71 -23.02 10.71
N LEU A 898 -23.15 -22.65 9.49
CA LEU A 898 -24.51 -22.88 8.98
C LEU A 898 -24.87 -24.38 8.95
N ASN A 899 -23.96 -25.23 8.47
CA ASN A 899 -24.13 -26.68 8.49
C ASN A 899 -24.14 -27.26 9.92
N SER A 900 -23.41 -26.64 10.87
CA SER A 900 -23.50 -27.00 12.30
C SER A 900 -24.84 -26.58 12.94
N LEU A 901 -25.56 -25.62 12.35
CA LEU A 901 -26.90 -25.21 12.80
C LEU A 901 -28.01 -26.05 12.19
N SER A 902 -27.92 -26.39 10.90
CA SER A 902 -28.93 -27.26 10.25
C SER A 902 -28.94 -28.65 10.88
N THR A 903 -27.78 -29.23 11.19
CA THR A 903 -27.66 -30.53 11.86
C THR A 903 -28.11 -30.54 13.32
N LEU A 904 -28.21 -29.39 13.99
CA LEU A 904 -28.78 -29.27 15.34
C LEU A 904 -30.32 -29.18 15.34
N ARG A 905 -30.96 -29.07 14.16
CA ARG A 905 -32.42 -28.92 14.04
C ARG A 905 -33.04 -30.22 13.52
N PRO A 906 -33.75 -31.01 14.34
CA PRO A 906 -34.70 -31.99 13.81
C PRO A 906 -35.82 -31.23 13.08
N ASP A 907 -36.23 -31.70 11.91
CA ASP A 907 -37.28 -31.04 11.14
C ASP A 907 -38.60 -30.99 11.92
N VAL A 908 -39.01 -29.79 12.30
CA VAL A 908 -40.32 -29.53 12.86
C VAL A 908 -41.34 -29.69 11.74
N GLN A 909 -41.84 -30.91 11.56
CA GLN A 909 -42.90 -31.21 10.61
C GLN A 909 -44.06 -30.22 10.84
N PRO A 910 -44.57 -29.55 9.79
CA PRO A 910 -45.62 -28.57 9.95
C PRO A 910 -46.86 -29.25 10.54
N THR A 911 -47.27 -28.83 11.74
CA THR A 911 -48.41 -29.42 12.42
C THR A 911 -49.64 -29.34 11.50
N PRO A 912 -50.36 -30.45 11.28
CA PRO A 912 -51.40 -30.51 10.26
C PRO A 912 -52.48 -29.48 10.59
N ARG A 913 -52.69 -28.52 9.67
CA ARG A 913 -53.69 -27.46 9.81
C ARG A 913 -55.06 -28.09 10.09
N ARG A 914 -55.50 -28.06 11.35
CA ARG A 914 -56.90 -28.38 11.71
C ARG A 914 -57.80 -27.45 10.92
N GLN A 915 -58.53 -28.01 9.95
CA GLN A 915 -59.61 -27.29 9.29
C GLN A 915 -60.68 -26.99 10.35
N ARG A 916 -60.76 -25.72 10.80
CA ARG A 916 -62.00 -25.23 11.41
C ARG A 916 -63.04 -25.15 10.28
N GLY A 917 -64.10 -25.96 10.40
CA GLY A 917 -65.24 -25.90 9.50
C GLY A 917 -65.94 -24.54 9.60
N LEU A 918 -66.70 -24.17 8.58
CA LEU A 918 -67.28 -22.82 8.45
C LEU A 918 -68.49 -22.54 9.37
N PHE A 919 -68.81 -23.46 10.28
CA PHE A 919 -69.83 -23.33 11.33
C PHE A 919 -69.30 -23.97 12.61
N GLY A 920 -69.29 -23.20 13.70
CA GLY A 920 -68.64 -23.53 14.98
C GLY A 920 -68.09 -22.27 15.63
#